data_AF-A0A356FEK2-F1
#
_entry.id   AF-A0A356FEK2-F1
#
_cell.length_a   1.000
_cell.length_b   1.000
_cell.length_c   1.000
_cell.angle_alpha   90.00
_cell.angle_beta   90.00
_cell.angle_gamma   90.00
#
_symmetry.space_group_name_H-M   'P 1'
#
loop_
_entity.id
_entity.type
_entity.pdbx_description
1 polymer ?
#
loop_
_entity_poly.entity_id
_entity_poly.type
_entity_poly.pdbx_seq_one_letter_code
_entity_poly.pdbx_strand_id
1 'polypeptide(L)'
;MKQQVLSMLGLFLALAPLRAAERFDYHSIRKQPVLAAGGIFEGETHLRFGGKARPQGMRGFGQGWRGDSHLLWDGVVGQANTVGFEVAKAGRYSLAIQWTLAPDYGVFEVRLNGRVIIPQVDLYSPRVELAKLQEVDELKLSAGIQRLTIKLTGGNPKAKKYQGKGYLWGLDYLKLTDLEPAPEKPVVEKPVLARVGLEEALPLMKEYCFGCHGAVKKVKGKVNLAELKGRGDYLAKIELSRTAAKVLGKGEMPPEKKKQPTKAEREKLRRFFDGVVEEYVQKNTTLEPAVMRRLNRYEYNNAVRDLLQLRGDIYPLPEKVIRSSRYFDPASGRMPSSVNAGNRTLGKFQVERQILDGVDPFAIDLQAEHGFNNQGEQLNLPPILLESLLKLGRSIVNSSQFDGYTGLRDTFFKEGGEPVKKRLRPFLERAFRGPVGEAALDRYVAFHQSEQKRTGSFTQAMKNLVGAVLASPKFVYVVEAKRGAGEKSPLSEYELAQRLALFVWSSIPDEPLLDSARKGELQKPEVLEKHVRRMLNDSRSRALSENFARQWLRLDQLITAVPDFDRFQVYYARIGCEQWKFGLQTMVEPLLLFESIQVEDRSIMLLVDSNYSYRSNELQAWYTRPDKPFGNRGNRNRFNTNSQAFHRRKLTSRREGGVITSAAVLTMTATPLRTSPIKRGAWVATVMFNDPPPPPPDVVPEIEADDAEIEAKGLTIRQRLKQHATDESCASCHAKIDPLGFVLESYDPIGRWRDKYRGGLPVDASGKLFGDKEFKDIIEFKDALLERPEKFMRAFSEHMLSYALGRELKVTDKPAIDRISSQVLNDHGRFSTLIVEIARSVPFRHKTGQEERK
;
A
#
# COMPACT_ATOMS: atom_id res chain seq x y z
N MET A 1 -50.24 21.57 -56.25
CA MET A 1 -49.48 20.36 -55.86
C MET A 1 -48.26 20.73 -55.01
N LYS A 2 -48.47 21.46 -53.91
CA LYS A 2 -47.44 21.99 -53.02
C LYS A 2 -47.76 21.58 -51.59
N GLN A 3 -47.68 20.28 -51.29
CA GLN A 3 -47.74 19.79 -49.90
C GLN A 3 -47.33 18.31 -49.72
N GLN A 4 -46.49 17.76 -50.59
CA GLN A 4 -46.01 16.36 -50.47
C GLN A 4 -44.50 16.17 -50.71
N VAL A 5 -43.68 17.23 -50.62
CA VAL A 5 -42.20 17.13 -50.73
C VAL A 5 -41.51 17.88 -49.58
N LEU A 6 -42.06 17.78 -48.36
CA LEU A 6 -41.49 18.39 -47.15
C LEU A 6 -41.45 17.42 -45.96
N SER A 7 -41.12 16.15 -46.19
CA SER A 7 -40.84 15.18 -45.12
C SER A 7 -39.51 14.44 -45.28
N MET A 8 -38.60 14.95 -46.13
CA MET A 8 -37.33 14.27 -46.44
C MET A 8 -36.10 15.19 -46.30
N LEU A 9 -36.14 16.16 -45.39
CA LEU A 9 -35.03 17.08 -45.12
C LEU A 9 -34.79 17.32 -43.61
N GLY A 10 -34.88 16.26 -42.81
CA GLY A 10 -34.73 16.35 -41.36
C GLY A 10 -34.00 15.16 -40.75
N LEU A 11 -32.85 14.75 -41.29
CA LEU A 11 -32.00 13.76 -40.63
C LEU A 11 -30.52 13.80 -41.07
N PHE A 12 -29.94 14.99 -41.17
CA PHE A 12 -28.49 15.14 -41.32
C PHE A 12 -28.05 16.40 -40.58
N LEU A 13 -27.73 16.29 -39.28
CA LEU A 13 -26.80 17.14 -38.51
C LEU A 13 -27.01 16.92 -37.01
N ALA A 14 -26.46 15.83 -36.47
CA ALA A 14 -26.08 15.72 -35.06
C ALA A 14 -25.13 14.52 -34.85
N LEU A 15 -24.09 14.39 -35.69
CA LEU A 15 -22.90 13.64 -35.28
C LEU A 15 -22.12 14.54 -34.33
N ALA A 16 -22.56 14.59 -33.07
CA ALA A 16 -21.72 15.08 -31.99
C ALA A 16 -20.43 14.23 -32.00
N PRO A 17 -19.23 14.83 -31.96
CA PRO A 17 -18.02 14.05 -31.87
C PRO A 17 -18.12 13.21 -30.60
N LEU A 18 -17.90 11.88 -30.74
CA LEU A 18 -17.56 11.04 -29.59
C LEU A 18 -16.48 11.78 -28.82
N ARG A 19 -16.83 12.36 -27.67
CA ARG A 19 -15.86 12.97 -26.76
C ARG A 19 -14.86 11.88 -26.46
N ALA A 20 -13.63 12.06 -26.96
CA ALA A 20 -12.49 11.26 -26.54
C ALA A 20 -12.52 11.23 -25.02
N ALA A 21 -12.51 10.03 -24.42
CA ALA A 21 -12.33 9.88 -22.98
C ALA A 21 -11.19 10.82 -22.56
N GLU A 22 -11.45 11.75 -21.63
CA GLU A 22 -10.43 12.68 -21.14
C GLU A 22 -9.18 11.86 -20.82
N ARG A 23 -8.09 12.11 -21.57
CA ARG A 23 -6.82 11.42 -21.32
C ARG A 23 -6.45 11.65 -19.87
N PHE A 24 -6.09 10.58 -19.16
CA PHE A 24 -5.61 10.63 -17.78
C PHE A 24 -4.44 11.63 -17.69
N ASP A 25 -4.70 12.83 -17.15
CA ASP A 25 -3.67 13.86 -17.03
C ASP A 25 -2.81 13.62 -15.79
N TYR A 26 -1.82 12.76 -15.95
CA TYR A 26 -0.87 12.46 -14.89
C TYR A 26 -0.08 13.70 -14.43
N HIS A 27 0.20 14.67 -15.31
CA HIS A 27 1.03 15.81 -14.94
C HIS A 27 0.32 16.76 -13.97
N SER A 28 -1.01 16.88 -14.04
CA SER A 28 -1.78 17.57 -13.01
C SER A 28 -1.79 16.78 -11.70
N ILE A 29 -2.05 15.46 -11.73
CA ILE A 29 -2.00 14.58 -10.54
C ILE A 29 -0.65 14.68 -9.82
N ARG A 30 0.45 14.69 -10.58
CA ARG A 30 1.82 14.85 -10.06
C ARG A 30 2.01 16.18 -9.34
N LYS A 31 1.38 17.25 -9.82
CA LYS A 31 1.46 18.62 -9.28
C LYS A 31 0.37 18.94 -8.23
N GLN A 32 -0.65 18.08 -8.06
CA GLN A 32 -1.75 18.33 -7.14
C GLN A 32 -1.21 18.55 -5.71
N PRO A 33 -1.61 19.65 -5.05
CA PRO A 33 -1.29 19.87 -3.65
C PRO A 33 -2.05 18.87 -2.76
N VAL A 34 -1.53 18.66 -1.55
CA VAL A 34 -2.16 17.81 -0.54
C VAL A 34 -3.54 18.39 -0.22
N LEU A 35 -4.59 17.64 -0.57
CA LEU A 35 -5.96 17.97 -0.21
C LEU A 35 -6.23 17.48 1.20
N ALA A 36 -6.81 18.34 2.03
CA ALA A 36 -7.25 17.95 3.36
C ALA A 36 -8.37 16.89 3.26
N ALA A 37 -8.25 15.78 3.99
CA ALA A 37 -9.22 14.70 3.94
C ALA A 37 -10.61 15.21 4.38
N GLY A 38 -11.62 15.07 3.51
CA GLY A 38 -12.98 15.57 3.77
C GLY A 38 -13.08 17.10 3.92
N GLY A 39 -12.09 17.84 3.41
CA GLY A 39 -12.04 19.31 3.51
C GLY A 39 -11.64 19.84 4.88
N ILE A 40 -11.18 18.98 5.80
CA ILE A 40 -10.82 19.40 7.16
C ILE A 40 -9.30 19.64 7.28
N PHE A 41 -8.90 20.90 7.38
CA PHE A 41 -7.53 21.33 7.63
C PHE A 41 -7.28 21.44 9.14
N GLU A 42 -6.65 20.43 9.73
CA GLU A 42 -6.17 20.51 11.12
C GLU A 42 -5.18 21.68 11.27
N GLY A 43 -5.28 22.37 12.40
CA GLY A 43 -4.47 23.54 12.72
C GLY A 43 -2.98 23.24 12.71
N GLU A 44 -2.59 22.11 13.30
CA GLU A 44 -1.20 21.74 13.55
C GLU A 44 -0.51 21.05 12.37
N THR A 45 -1.26 20.49 11.43
CA THR A 45 -0.70 19.68 10.32
C THR A 45 -0.98 20.23 8.92
N HIS A 46 -2.15 20.84 8.69
CA HIS A 46 -2.56 21.28 7.36
C HIS A 46 -2.30 22.76 7.11
N LEU A 47 -2.35 23.59 8.15
CA LEU A 47 -2.16 25.02 8.01
C LEU A 47 -0.67 25.37 7.86
N ARG A 48 -0.38 26.30 6.94
CA ARG A 48 0.92 26.95 6.83
C ARG A 48 0.97 28.10 7.82
N PHE A 49 1.69 27.94 8.92
CA PHE A 49 1.83 28.96 9.95
C PHE A 49 3.28 29.42 10.10
N GLY A 50 3.46 30.65 10.57
CA GLY A 50 4.76 31.27 10.86
C GLY A 50 4.71 32.13 12.11
N GLY A 51 5.85 32.66 12.54
CA GLY A 51 5.96 33.44 13.78
C GLY A 51 5.90 32.54 15.02
N LYS A 52 5.11 32.91 16.03
CA LYS A 52 5.03 32.21 17.33
C LYS A 52 4.06 31.02 17.38
N ALA A 53 3.36 30.75 16.28
CA ALA A 53 2.38 29.67 16.22
C ALA A 53 3.09 28.31 16.30
N ARG A 54 2.55 27.39 17.10
CA ARG A 54 3.14 26.07 17.35
C ARG A 54 2.07 25.03 17.70
N PRO A 55 2.25 23.76 17.31
CA PRO A 55 1.39 22.68 17.81
C PRO A 55 1.47 22.55 19.34
N GLN A 56 0.34 22.30 19.99
CA GLN A 56 0.25 21.95 21.41
C GLN A 56 -0.59 20.69 21.58
N GLY A 57 -0.07 19.71 22.34
CA GLY A 57 -0.80 18.48 22.66
C GLY A 57 -1.88 18.74 23.70
N MET A 58 -3.09 18.22 23.46
CA MET A 58 -4.30 18.52 24.23
C MET A 58 -4.78 17.38 25.14
N ARG A 59 -4.15 16.21 25.11
CA ARG A 59 -4.54 15.05 25.95
C ARG A 59 -4.60 15.34 27.45
N GLY A 60 -3.76 16.26 27.94
CA GLY A 60 -3.74 16.66 29.35
C GLY A 60 -4.93 17.53 29.77
N PHE A 61 -5.75 18.00 28.83
CA PHE A 61 -6.81 18.98 29.04
C PHE A 61 -8.23 18.42 28.81
N GLY A 62 -8.37 17.24 28.19
CA GLY A 62 -9.66 16.56 27.98
C GLY A 62 -9.67 15.70 26.72
N GLN A 63 -10.86 15.20 26.33
CA GLN A 63 -11.10 14.52 25.05
C GLN A 63 -11.96 15.41 24.15
N GLY A 64 -11.77 15.32 22.82
CA GLY A 64 -12.62 16.01 21.84
C GLY A 64 -11.85 16.70 20.71
N TRP A 65 -10.61 17.13 20.95
CA TRP A 65 -9.73 17.72 19.93
C TRP A 65 -9.36 16.70 18.87
N ARG A 66 -9.47 17.10 17.60
CA ARG A 66 -9.10 16.21 16.50
C ARG A 66 -7.59 16.05 16.49
N GLY A 67 -7.10 14.80 16.38
CA GLY A 67 -5.66 14.52 16.47
C GLY A 67 -5.01 14.73 17.84
N ASP A 68 -5.80 14.91 18.92
CA ASP A 68 -5.32 15.19 20.29
C ASP A 68 -4.41 16.43 20.39
N SER A 69 -4.50 17.38 19.45
CA SER A 69 -3.63 18.55 19.38
C SER A 69 -4.41 19.74 18.82
N HIS A 70 -3.81 20.92 18.89
CA HIS A 70 -4.29 22.10 18.18
C HIS A 70 -3.11 23.02 17.85
N LEU A 71 -3.34 24.04 17.01
CA LEU A 71 -2.39 25.11 16.78
C LEU A 71 -2.55 26.22 17.81
N LEU A 72 -1.51 26.47 18.60
CA LEU A 72 -1.45 27.49 19.64
C LEU A 72 -0.64 28.70 19.17
N TRP A 73 -1.10 29.91 19.50
CA TRP A 73 -0.32 31.15 19.30
C TRP A 73 -0.48 32.10 20.49
N ASP A 74 0.59 32.84 20.81
CA ASP A 74 0.61 33.91 21.82
C ASP A 74 0.96 35.29 21.22
N GLY A 75 0.33 36.34 21.74
CA GLY A 75 0.67 37.72 21.37
C GLY A 75 0.11 38.78 22.30
N VAL A 76 0.40 40.05 21.98
CA VAL A 76 -0.12 41.23 22.69
C VAL A 76 -1.15 41.99 21.84
N VAL A 77 -2.03 42.75 22.49
CA VAL A 77 -3.12 43.47 21.81
C VAL A 77 -2.58 44.32 20.65
N GLY A 78 -3.19 44.17 19.48
CA GLY A 78 -2.75 44.78 18.23
C GLY A 78 -1.95 43.84 17.31
N GLN A 79 -1.34 42.77 17.82
CA GLN A 79 -0.61 41.79 17.01
C GLN A 79 -1.56 40.83 16.29
N ALA A 80 -1.08 40.27 15.18
CA ALA A 80 -1.79 39.26 14.41
C ALA A 80 -0.89 38.08 14.04
N ASN A 81 -1.51 36.91 13.88
CA ASN A 81 -0.91 35.75 13.23
C ASN A 81 -1.60 35.51 11.88
N THR A 82 -0.89 34.94 10.92
CA THR A 82 -1.48 34.50 9.65
C THR A 82 -1.19 33.02 9.43
N VAL A 83 -2.26 32.26 9.19
CA VAL A 83 -2.23 30.84 8.84
C VAL A 83 -2.78 30.66 7.43
N GLY A 84 -2.16 29.80 6.63
CA GLY A 84 -2.55 29.56 5.24
C GLY A 84 -3.12 28.16 5.01
N PHE A 85 -4.22 28.04 4.27
CA PHE A 85 -4.77 26.76 3.82
C PHE A 85 -4.91 26.75 2.29
N GLU A 86 -4.86 25.58 1.67
CA GLU A 86 -4.80 25.47 0.22
C GLU A 86 -6.14 25.02 -0.37
N VAL A 87 -6.65 25.78 -1.34
CA VAL A 87 -7.89 25.49 -2.06
C VAL A 87 -7.53 24.95 -3.44
N ALA A 88 -7.97 23.74 -3.79
CA ALA A 88 -7.53 23.10 -5.03
C ALA A 88 -8.18 23.68 -6.29
N LYS A 89 -9.44 24.14 -6.20
CA LYS A 89 -10.20 24.68 -7.33
C LYS A 89 -10.91 25.95 -6.89
N ALA A 90 -11.01 26.93 -7.79
CA ALA A 90 -11.86 28.08 -7.53
C ALA A 90 -13.34 27.66 -7.51
N GLY A 91 -14.12 28.16 -6.55
CA GLY A 91 -15.51 27.75 -6.37
C GLY A 91 -16.18 28.40 -5.16
N ARG A 92 -17.43 27.99 -4.90
CA ARG A 92 -18.17 28.35 -3.68
C ARG A 92 -17.96 27.31 -2.58
N TYR A 93 -17.59 27.80 -1.40
CA TYR A 93 -17.29 26.97 -0.24
C TYR A 93 -18.00 27.49 1.01
N SER A 94 -18.38 26.58 1.90
CA SER A 94 -18.68 26.91 3.30
C SER A 94 -17.43 26.65 4.15
N LEU A 95 -17.12 27.55 5.08
CA LEU A 95 -16.00 27.42 6.02
C LEU A 95 -16.52 27.35 7.45
N ALA A 96 -16.06 26.35 8.21
CA ALA A 96 -16.26 26.29 9.65
C ALA A 96 -14.92 26.26 10.38
N ILE A 97 -14.85 26.86 11.55
CA ILE A 97 -13.63 26.98 12.37
C ILE A 97 -13.90 26.40 13.75
N GLN A 98 -13.09 25.42 14.16
CA GLN A 98 -13.13 24.84 15.49
C GLN A 98 -12.06 25.49 16.37
N TRP A 99 -12.50 26.29 17.33
CA TRP A 99 -11.62 26.95 18.31
C TRP A 99 -11.53 26.17 19.62
N THR A 100 -10.44 26.39 20.36
CA THR A 100 -10.31 26.05 21.77
C THR A 100 -10.63 27.27 22.62
N LEU A 101 -11.36 27.08 23.72
CA LEU A 101 -11.56 28.08 24.76
C LEU A 101 -10.63 27.81 25.94
N ALA A 102 -10.09 28.85 26.58
CA ALA A 102 -9.27 28.72 27.78
C ALA A 102 -9.22 30.00 28.65
N PRO A 103 -8.72 29.93 29.90
CA PRO A 103 -8.75 31.07 30.84
C PRO A 103 -7.85 32.24 30.46
N ASP A 104 -6.85 32.00 29.62
CA ASP A 104 -5.83 32.96 29.18
C ASP A 104 -5.97 33.35 27.70
N TYR A 105 -7.12 33.04 27.11
CA TYR A 105 -7.41 33.33 25.71
C TYR A 105 -8.08 34.68 25.53
N GLY A 106 -7.79 35.29 24.39
CA GLY A 106 -8.16 36.67 24.08
C GLY A 106 -9.44 36.80 23.26
N VAL A 107 -9.68 38.04 22.84
CA VAL A 107 -10.71 38.43 21.88
C VAL A 107 -10.03 38.76 20.56
N PHE A 108 -10.54 38.19 19.46
CA PHE A 108 -9.89 38.24 18.15
C PHE A 108 -10.82 38.73 17.04
N GLU A 109 -10.24 39.40 16.06
CA GLU A 109 -10.83 39.65 14.73
C GLU A 109 -10.19 38.67 13.73
N VAL A 110 -11.01 38.02 12.90
CA VAL A 110 -10.55 37.03 11.90
C VAL A 110 -10.83 37.53 10.49
N ARG A 111 -9.79 37.59 9.66
CA ARG A 111 -9.85 37.99 8.26
C ARG A 111 -9.43 36.86 7.34
N LEU A 112 -10.14 36.68 6.23
CA LEU A 112 -9.75 35.78 5.15
C LEU A 112 -9.37 36.60 3.92
N ASN A 113 -8.12 36.46 3.47
CA ASN A 113 -7.54 37.24 2.37
C ASN A 113 -7.77 38.76 2.51
N GLY A 114 -7.69 39.27 3.74
CA GLY A 114 -7.91 40.69 4.06
C GLY A 114 -9.37 41.09 4.33
N ARG A 115 -10.36 40.27 3.96
CA ARG A 115 -11.78 40.49 4.27
C ARG A 115 -12.11 40.01 5.68
N VAL A 116 -12.75 40.83 6.50
CA VAL A 116 -13.25 40.40 7.83
C VAL A 116 -14.34 39.36 7.63
N ILE A 117 -14.15 38.18 8.21
CA ILE A 117 -15.13 37.08 8.19
C ILE A 117 -15.73 36.82 9.58
N ILE A 118 -14.98 37.14 10.65
CA ILE A 118 -15.49 37.12 12.02
C ILE A 118 -15.01 38.43 12.66
N PRO A 119 -15.90 39.41 12.89
CA PRO A 119 -15.51 40.73 13.39
C PRO A 119 -14.98 40.67 14.82
N GLN A 120 -15.53 39.76 15.62
CA GLN A 120 -15.12 39.55 17.00
C GLN A 120 -15.44 38.11 17.42
N VAL A 121 -14.45 37.42 17.99
CA VAL A 121 -14.61 36.12 18.66
C VAL A 121 -13.92 36.18 20.02
N ASP A 122 -14.68 35.91 21.08
CA ASP A 122 -14.14 35.79 22.44
C ASP A 122 -13.85 34.32 22.72
N LEU A 123 -12.58 34.00 22.95
CA LEU A 123 -12.12 32.63 23.20
C LEU A 123 -11.90 32.32 24.68
N TYR A 124 -12.39 33.18 25.58
CA TYR A 124 -12.31 32.96 27.02
C TYR A 124 -13.27 31.86 27.51
N SER A 125 -12.76 30.95 28.35
CA SER A 125 -13.56 30.10 29.24
C SER A 125 -12.82 29.88 30.57
N PRO A 126 -13.51 29.72 31.71
CA PRO A 126 -12.87 29.33 32.97
C PRO A 126 -12.22 27.93 32.93
N ARG A 127 -12.47 27.12 31.89
CA ARG A 127 -11.87 25.80 31.67
C ARG A 127 -11.34 25.67 30.24
N VAL A 128 -10.50 24.68 30.01
CA VAL A 128 -10.04 24.34 28.65
C VAL A 128 -11.06 23.42 28.01
N GLU A 129 -11.69 23.85 26.92
CA GLU A 129 -12.75 23.11 26.22
C GLU A 129 -12.84 23.53 24.75
N LEU A 130 -13.61 22.81 23.95
CA LEU A 130 -13.88 23.18 22.56
C LEU A 130 -15.00 24.23 22.50
N ALA A 131 -14.80 25.28 21.70
CA ALA A 131 -15.85 26.22 21.37
C ALA A 131 -16.97 25.55 20.57
N LYS A 132 -18.14 26.17 20.51
CA LYS A 132 -19.13 25.81 19.49
C LYS A 132 -18.50 26.03 18.11
N LEU A 133 -18.68 25.06 17.20
CA LEU A 133 -18.15 25.15 15.83
C LEU A 133 -18.64 26.46 15.19
N GLN A 134 -17.69 27.31 14.79
CA GLN A 134 -18.00 28.62 14.24
C GLN A 134 -18.15 28.50 12.73
N GLU A 135 -19.39 28.49 12.24
CA GLU A 135 -19.66 28.53 10.80
C GLU A 135 -19.52 29.97 10.27
N VAL A 136 -19.01 30.07 9.06
CA VAL A 136 -18.86 31.28 8.27
C VAL A 136 -19.70 31.11 7.01
N ASP A 137 -20.38 32.19 6.60
CA ASP A 137 -21.23 32.23 5.41
C ASP A 137 -20.49 31.81 4.14
N GLU A 138 -21.23 31.60 3.04
CA GLU A 138 -20.67 31.19 1.75
C GLU A 138 -19.53 32.10 1.26
N LEU A 139 -18.40 31.47 0.93
CA LEU A 139 -17.18 32.11 0.46
C LEU A 139 -16.91 31.74 -0.99
N LYS A 140 -16.56 32.73 -1.80
CA LYS A 140 -15.93 32.51 -3.13
C LYS A 140 -14.42 32.49 -2.94
N LEU A 141 -13.81 31.32 -3.14
CA LEU A 141 -12.36 31.13 -2.98
C LEU A 141 -11.71 30.88 -4.34
N SER A 142 -10.49 31.40 -4.52
CA SER A 142 -9.67 31.09 -5.68
C SER A 142 -8.90 29.78 -5.47
N ALA A 143 -8.43 29.15 -6.55
CA ALA A 143 -7.44 28.09 -6.41
C ALA A 143 -6.13 28.66 -5.83
N GLY A 144 -5.42 27.87 -5.04
CA GLY A 144 -4.18 28.24 -4.35
C GLY A 144 -4.34 28.55 -2.86
N ILE A 145 -3.31 29.15 -2.27
CA ILE A 145 -3.24 29.38 -0.82
C ILE A 145 -4.13 30.56 -0.43
N GLN A 146 -5.10 30.29 0.43
CA GLN A 146 -5.92 31.26 1.14
C GLN A 146 -5.28 31.59 2.49
N ARG A 147 -5.36 32.85 2.94
CA ARG A 147 -4.71 33.32 4.17
C ARG A 147 -5.73 33.78 5.19
N LEU A 148 -5.72 33.14 6.36
CA LEU A 148 -6.51 33.49 7.53
C LEU A 148 -5.65 34.31 8.50
N THR A 149 -5.96 35.58 8.68
CA THR A 149 -5.27 36.47 9.63
C THR A 149 -6.11 36.63 10.89
N ILE A 150 -5.54 36.29 12.04
CA ILE A 150 -6.18 36.30 13.36
C ILE A 150 -5.51 37.41 14.16
N LYS A 151 -6.22 38.51 14.40
CA LYS A 151 -5.70 39.71 15.09
C LYS A 151 -6.24 39.79 16.51
N LEU A 152 -5.36 39.93 17.48
CA LEU A 152 -5.72 40.11 18.89
C LEU A 152 -6.22 41.55 19.11
N THR A 153 -7.50 41.70 19.44
CA THR A 153 -8.16 43.00 19.63
C THR A 153 -8.37 43.35 21.10
N GLY A 154 -8.41 42.36 21.99
CA GLY A 154 -8.54 42.56 23.43
C GLY A 154 -8.53 41.26 24.20
N GLY A 155 -9.02 41.28 25.44
CA GLY A 155 -9.26 40.08 26.24
C GLY A 155 -10.52 40.27 27.09
N ASN A 156 -11.21 39.17 27.39
CA ASN A 156 -12.36 39.21 28.27
C ASN A 156 -11.95 39.80 29.64
N PRO A 157 -12.79 40.61 30.31
CA PRO A 157 -12.48 41.15 31.64
C PRO A 157 -12.10 40.09 32.68
N LYS A 158 -12.56 38.84 32.51
CA LYS A 158 -12.27 37.70 33.37
C LYS A 158 -11.07 36.87 32.90
N ALA A 159 -10.50 37.15 31.73
CA ALA A 159 -9.37 36.41 31.18
C ALA A 159 -8.05 36.80 31.88
N LYS A 160 -7.25 35.79 32.25
CA LYS A 160 -5.91 36.02 32.81
C LYS A 160 -4.95 36.39 31.69
N LYS A 161 -4.17 37.44 31.87
CA LYS A 161 -3.12 37.79 30.90
C LYS A 161 -2.03 36.71 30.90
N TYR A 162 -1.78 36.11 29.75
CA TYR A 162 -0.65 35.22 29.53
C TYR A 162 0.66 36.00 29.76
N GLN A 163 1.50 35.50 30.65
CA GLN A 163 2.76 36.13 31.09
C GLN A 163 2.59 37.61 31.52
N GLY A 164 1.41 37.99 32.01
CA GLY A 164 1.10 39.35 32.48
C GLY A 164 0.93 40.41 31.40
N LYS A 165 1.08 40.08 30.11
CA LYS A 165 1.12 41.09 29.02
C LYS A 165 0.22 40.80 27.83
N GLY A 166 -0.15 39.54 27.57
CA GLY A 166 -0.83 39.14 26.34
C GLY A 166 -1.94 38.12 26.52
N TYR A 167 -2.41 37.56 25.42
CA TYR A 167 -3.42 36.50 25.36
C TYR A 167 -3.07 35.49 24.27
N LEU A 168 -3.69 34.31 24.35
CA LEU A 168 -3.49 33.20 23.42
C LEU A 168 -4.74 32.94 22.58
N TRP A 169 -4.56 32.18 21.49
CA TRP A 169 -5.64 31.43 20.83
C TRP A 169 -5.19 30.02 20.50
N GLY A 170 -6.16 29.11 20.39
CA GLY A 170 -5.99 27.73 19.99
C GLY A 170 -6.98 27.37 18.88
N LEU A 171 -6.48 26.85 17.75
CA LEU A 171 -7.28 26.43 16.59
C LEU A 171 -7.10 24.93 16.37
N ASP A 172 -8.19 24.18 16.51
CA ASP A 172 -8.22 22.72 16.33
C ASP A 172 -8.22 22.41 14.83
N TYR A 173 -9.25 22.82 14.09
CA TYR A 173 -9.32 22.63 12.64
C TYR A 173 -10.15 23.69 11.90
N LEU A 174 -9.95 23.78 10.59
CA LEU A 174 -10.84 24.43 9.62
C LEU A 174 -11.55 23.35 8.82
N LYS A 175 -12.87 23.44 8.63
CA LYS A 175 -13.61 22.58 7.71
C LYS A 175 -14.09 23.40 6.52
N LEU A 176 -13.61 23.04 5.33
CA LEU A 176 -14.01 23.63 4.07
C LEU A 176 -14.91 22.65 3.31
N THR A 177 -16.14 23.04 3.03
CA THR A 177 -17.12 22.21 2.31
C THR A 177 -17.38 22.81 0.93
N ASP A 178 -17.15 22.05 -0.13
CA ASP A 178 -17.45 22.46 -1.51
C ASP A 178 -18.97 22.46 -1.72
N LEU A 179 -19.55 23.61 -2.08
CA LEU A 179 -20.98 23.77 -2.31
C LEU A 179 -21.37 23.53 -3.77
N GLU A 180 -20.39 23.33 -4.65
CA GLU A 180 -20.57 23.06 -6.08
C GLU A 180 -19.77 21.81 -6.50
N PRO A 181 -20.03 20.64 -5.89
CA PRO A 181 -19.35 19.42 -6.30
C PRO A 181 -19.63 19.16 -7.78
N ALA A 182 -18.59 18.80 -8.53
CA ALA A 182 -18.78 18.36 -9.91
C ALA A 182 -19.76 17.17 -9.92
N PRO A 183 -20.72 17.11 -10.86
CA PRO A 183 -21.61 15.97 -10.96
C PRO A 183 -20.77 14.69 -11.09
N GLU A 184 -21.14 13.65 -10.35
CA GLU A 184 -20.53 12.32 -10.49
C GLU A 184 -20.51 11.95 -11.96
N LYS A 185 -19.30 11.78 -12.50
CA LYS A 185 -19.14 11.37 -13.90
C LYS A 185 -19.82 10.01 -14.05
N PRO A 186 -20.76 9.85 -14.99
CA PRO A 186 -21.34 8.56 -15.26
C PRO A 186 -20.21 7.57 -15.56
N VAL A 187 -20.30 6.39 -14.96
CA VAL A 187 -19.42 5.27 -15.29
C VAL A 187 -19.48 5.10 -16.80
N VAL A 188 -18.36 5.34 -17.48
CA VAL A 188 -18.25 5.02 -18.90
C VAL A 188 -18.25 3.50 -18.96
N GLU A 189 -19.43 2.92 -19.13
CA GLU A 189 -19.55 1.52 -19.49
C GLU A 189 -18.81 1.34 -20.81
N LYS A 190 -17.75 0.53 -20.79
CA LYS A 190 -17.09 0.13 -22.02
C LYS A 190 -18.16 -0.48 -22.93
N PRO A 191 -18.19 -0.12 -24.23
CA PRO A 191 -19.10 -0.76 -25.15
C PRO A 191 -18.90 -2.28 -25.05
N VAL A 192 -19.99 -3.02 -24.92
CA VAL A 192 -20.00 -4.47 -25.06
C VAL A 192 -19.54 -4.76 -26.48
N LEU A 193 -18.23 -4.98 -26.66
CA LEU A 193 -17.64 -5.23 -27.96
C LEU A 193 -18.19 -6.56 -28.48
N ALA A 194 -18.60 -6.58 -29.74
CA ALA A 194 -19.19 -7.75 -30.39
C ALA A 194 -18.32 -9.01 -30.18
N ARG A 195 -18.95 -10.10 -29.73
CA ARG A 195 -18.29 -11.40 -29.49
C ARG A 195 -17.79 -11.99 -30.81
N VAL A 196 -16.50 -12.31 -30.89
CA VAL A 196 -15.89 -12.98 -32.05
C VAL A 196 -16.10 -14.49 -31.93
N GLY A 197 -16.71 -15.11 -32.95
CA GLY A 197 -16.96 -16.56 -33.00
C GLY A 197 -15.71 -17.39 -33.28
N LEU A 198 -15.76 -18.70 -33.01
CA LEU A 198 -14.67 -19.63 -33.38
C LEU A 198 -14.47 -19.68 -34.91
N GLU A 199 -15.56 -19.57 -35.67
CA GLU A 199 -15.54 -19.57 -37.14
C GLU A 199 -14.71 -18.42 -37.73
N GLU A 200 -14.74 -17.25 -37.09
CA GLU A 200 -13.94 -16.08 -37.48
C GLU A 200 -12.49 -16.17 -37.00
N ALA A 201 -12.27 -16.75 -35.81
CA ALA A 201 -10.94 -16.81 -35.20
C ALA A 201 -10.10 -17.97 -35.74
N LEU A 202 -10.71 -19.09 -36.10
CA LEU A 202 -10.01 -20.32 -36.52
C LEU A 202 -9.16 -20.13 -37.79
N PRO A 203 -9.59 -19.43 -38.85
CA PRO A 203 -8.74 -19.14 -40.01
C PRO A 203 -7.48 -18.37 -39.61
N LEU A 204 -7.63 -17.35 -38.77
CA LEU A 204 -6.51 -16.55 -38.25
C LEU A 204 -5.58 -17.40 -37.37
N MET A 205 -6.12 -18.31 -36.54
CA MET A 205 -5.29 -19.23 -35.75
C MET A 205 -4.52 -20.22 -36.63
N LYS A 206 -5.14 -20.74 -37.70
CA LYS A 206 -4.46 -21.62 -38.66
C LYS A 206 -3.29 -20.90 -39.33
N GLU A 207 -3.49 -19.64 -39.68
CA GLU A 207 -2.48 -18.82 -40.36
C GLU A 207 -1.33 -18.40 -39.44
N TYR A 208 -1.64 -17.92 -38.23
CA TYR A 208 -0.66 -17.27 -37.35
C TYR A 208 -0.18 -18.13 -36.18
N CYS A 209 -0.98 -19.12 -35.73
CA CYS A 209 -0.70 -19.88 -34.51
C CYS A 209 -0.28 -21.34 -34.78
N PHE A 210 -0.94 -22.04 -35.70
CA PHE A 210 -0.79 -23.49 -35.86
C PHE A 210 0.60 -23.92 -36.38
N GLY A 211 1.33 -23.02 -37.03
CA GLY A 211 2.73 -23.28 -37.41
C GLY A 211 3.67 -23.53 -36.22
N CYS A 212 3.29 -23.11 -35.00
CA CYS A 212 4.06 -23.35 -33.77
C CYS A 212 3.25 -24.13 -32.70
N HIS A 213 1.92 -23.99 -32.71
CA HIS A 213 0.99 -24.57 -31.74
C HIS A 213 -0.01 -25.55 -32.39
N GLY A 214 0.38 -26.23 -33.47
CA GLY A 214 -0.42 -27.26 -34.14
C GLY A 214 0.26 -28.64 -34.11
N ALA A 215 -0.22 -29.57 -34.93
CA ALA A 215 0.34 -30.93 -35.05
C ALA A 215 1.67 -30.94 -35.85
N VAL A 216 2.74 -30.40 -35.25
CA VAL A 216 4.10 -30.38 -35.80
C VAL A 216 5.04 -31.27 -34.97
N LYS A 217 6.15 -31.75 -35.56
CA LYS A 217 7.15 -32.63 -34.90
C LYS A 217 7.64 -32.14 -33.53
N LYS A 218 7.63 -30.82 -33.27
CA LYS A 218 7.96 -30.21 -31.96
C LYS A 218 6.98 -29.08 -31.64
N VAL A 219 6.00 -29.36 -30.79
CA VAL A 219 5.00 -28.38 -30.33
C VAL A 219 5.66 -27.38 -29.38
N LYS A 220 5.64 -26.08 -29.72
CA LYS A 220 6.26 -25.05 -28.88
C LYS A 220 5.39 -24.76 -27.66
N GLY A 221 6.05 -24.60 -26.50
CA GLY A 221 5.38 -24.29 -25.23
C GLY A 221 4.47 -25.40 -24.69
N LYS A 222 4.53 -26.63 -25.24
CA LYS A 222 3.61 -27.74 -24.91
C LYS A 222 2.12 -27.38 -25.10
N VAL A 223 1.84 -26.43 -26.00
CA VAL A 223 0.48 -25.98 -26.33
C VAL A 223 0.12 -26.41 -27.74
N ASN A 224 -0.86 -27.30 -27.87
CA ASN A 224 -1.44 -27.72 -29.16
C ASN A 224 -2.88 -27.20 -29.29
N LEU A 225 -3.06 -26.11 -30.03
CA LEU A 225 -4.36 -25.51 -30.34
C LEU A 225 -5.13 -26.31 -31.39
N ALA A 226 -4.46 -27.13 -32.20
CA ALA A 226 -5.12 -27.94 -33.21
C ALA A 226 -5.94 -29.11 -32.62
N GLU A 227 -5.69 -29.48 -31.36
CA GLU A 227 -6.51 -30.44 -30.61
C GLU A 227 -7.84 -29.84 -30.13
N LEU A 228 -7.99 -28.52 -30.13
CA LEU A 228 -9.19 -27.82 -29.65
C LEU A 228 -10.14 -27.61 -30.83
N LYS A 229 -11.11 -28.53 -30.97
CA LYS A 229 -12.01 -28.62 -32.13
C LYS A 229 -13.25 -27.77 -31.95
N GLY A 230 -13.70 -27.57 -30.71
CA GLY A 230 -14.90 -26.80 -30.38
C GLY A 230 -14.66 -25.79 -29.28
N ARG A 231 -15.59 -24.82 -29.16
CA ARG A 231 -15.56 -23.79 -28.11
C ARG A 231 -15.52 -24.37 -26.69
N GLY A 232 -16.15 -25.54 -26.48
CA GLY A 232 -16.09 -26.31 -25.24
C GLY A 232 -14.67 -26.71 -24.81
N ASP A 233 -13.79 -27.03 -25.76
CA ASP A 233 -12.40 -27.42 -25.46
C ASP A 233 -11.59 -26.22 -24.92
N TYR A 234 -11.86 -25.02 -25.45
CA TYR A 234 -11.26 -23.77 -24.96
C TYR A 234 -11.77 -23.38 -23.57
N LEU A 235 -13.04 -23.68 -23.25
CA LEU A 235 -13.61 -23.53 -21.91
C LEU A 235 -13.00 -24.54 -20.92
N ALA A 236 -12.78 -25.78 -21.34
CA ALA A 236 -12.16 -26.82 -20.53
C ALA A 236 -10.68 -26.49 -20.22
N LYS A 237 -9.96 -25.88 -21.17
CA LYS A 237 -8.59 -25.38 -20.99
C LYS A 237 -8.56 -23.88 -20.71
N ILE A 238 -9.30 -23.43 -19.69
CA ILE A 238 -9.49 -21.99 -19.44
C ILE A 238 -8.18 -21.22 -19.18
N GLU A 239 -7.22 -21.82 -18.48
CA GLU A 239 -5.92 -21.19 -18.22
C GLU A 239 -5.12 -20.97 -19.51
N LEU A 240 -5.26 -21.89 -20.47
CA LEU A 240 -4.68 -21.72 -21.79
C LEU A 240 -5.35 -20.56 -22.54
N SER A 241 -6.69 -20.50 -22.51
CA SER A 241 -7.45 -19.41 -23.13
C SER A 241 -7.11 -18.04 -22.51
N ARG A 242 -7.02 -17.96 -21.18
CA ARG A 242 -6.55 -16.76 -20.45
C ARG A 242 -5.13 -16.37 -20.88
N THR A 243 -4.23 -17.34 -20.97
CA THR A 243 -2.84 -17.11 -21.39
C THR A 243 -2.78 -16.62 -22.85
N ALA A 244 -3.56 -17.21 -23.75
CA ALA A 244 -3.65 -16.80 -25.14
C ALA A 244 -4.13 -15.35 -25.29
N ALA A 245 -5.21 -14.97 -24.60
CA ALA A 245 -5.67 -13.58 -24.56
C ALA A 245 -4.58 -12.62 -24.05
N LYS A 246 -3.87 -13.01 -22.99
CA LYS A 246 -2.79 -12.23 -22.37
C LYS A 246 -1.62 -12.01 -23.33
N VAL A 247 -1.09 -13.06 -23.98
CA VAL A 247 0.07 -12.94 -24.89
C VAL A 247 -0.28 -12.21 -26.18
N LEU A 248 -1.51 -12.37 -26.70
CA LEU A 248 -2.01 -11.64 -27.87
C LEU A 248 -2.22 -10.15 -27.56
N GLY A 249 -2.81 -9.82 -26.40
CA GLY A 249 -3.02 -8.44 -25.96
C GLY A 249 -1.72 -7.66 -25.69
N LYS A 250 -0.60 -8.37 -25.57
CA LYS A 250 0.75 -7.78 -25.46
C LYS A 250 1.54 -7.82 -26.78
N GLY A 251 0.97 -8.40 -27.83
CA GLY A 251 1.67 -8.56 -29.11
C GLY A 251 2.86 -9.52 -29.06
N GLU A 252 2.95 -10.40 -28.06
CA GLU A 252 4.07 -11.34 -27.88
C GLU A 252 3.97 -12.54 -28.83
N MET A 253 2.75 -12.87 -29.25
CA MET A 253 2.47 -13.95 -30.17
C MET A 253 1.76 -13.41 -31.42
N PRO A 254 2.18 -13.86 -32.61
CA PRO A 254 3.31 -14.76 -32.89
C PRO A 254 4.69 -14.14 -32.60
N PRO A 255 5.78 -14.93 -32.46
CA PRO A 255 7.14 -14.39 -32.25
C PRO A 255 7.58 -13.48 -33.41
N GLU A 256 8.46 -12.51 -33.15
CA GLU A 256 8.86 -11.48 -34.14
C GLU A 256 9.34 -12.06 -35.49
N LYS A 257 10.03 -13.21 -35.48
CA LYS A 257 10.53 -13.89 -36.69
C LYS A 257 9.46 -14.66 -37.48
N LYS A 258 8.21 -14.67 -37.02
CA LYS A 258 7.08 -15.34 -37.67
C LYS A 258 6.12 -14.32 -38.28
N LYS A 259 5.27 -14.78 -39.19
CA LYS A 259 4.24 -13.95 -39.84
C LYS A 259 3.38 -13.29 -38.76
N GLN A 260 3.27 -11.96 -38.80
CA GLN A 260 2.53 -11.19 -37.82
C GLN A 260 1.12 -10.86 -38.31
N PRO A 261 0.08 -11.00 -37.47
CA PRO A 261 -1.24 -10.48 -37.78
C PRO A 261 -1.24 -8.95 -37.76
N THR A 262 -2.13 -8.33 -38.54
CA THR A 262 -2.42 -6.90 -38.41
C THR A 262 -2.98 -6.59 -37.01
N LYS A 263 -2.97 -5.30 -36.60
CA LYS A 263 -3.56 -4.88 -35.31
C LYS A 263 -5.02 -5.31 -35.17
N ALA A 264 -5.80 -5.23 -36.26
CA ALA A 264 -7.21 -5.63 -36.28
C ALA A 264 -7.39 -7.14 -36.13
N GLU A 265 -6.60 -7.95 -36.84
CA GLU A 265 -6.66 -9.42 -36.75
C GLU A 265 -6.19 -9.93 -35.38
N ARG A 266 -5.13 -9.33 -34.83
CA ARG A 266 -4.65 -9.65 -33.48
C ARG A 266 -5.72 -9.35 -32.44
N GLU A 267 -6.39 -8.21 -32.58
CA GLU A 267 -7.50 -7.82 -31.69
C GLU A 267 -8.69 -8.78 -31.84
N LYS A 268 -9.02 -9.26 -33.05
CA LYS A 268 -10.03 -10.31 -33.25
C LYS A 268 -9.67 -11.61 -32.53
N LEU A 269 -8.44 -12.09 -32.71
CA LEU A 269 -7.94 -13.29 -32.03
C LEU A 269 -8.01 -13.13 -30.50
N ARG A 270 -7.54 -11.99 -29.99
CA ARG A 270 -7.61 -11.68 -28.56
C ARG A 270 -9.04 -11.69 -28.04
N ARG A 271 -9.97 -11.01 -28.75
CA ARG A 271 -11.38 -10.93 -28.37
C ARG A 271 -12.08 -12.28 -28.35
N PHE A 272 -11.71 -13.21 -29.22
CA PHE A 272 -12.20 -14.58 -29.14
C PHE A 272 -11.84 -15.23 -27.80
N PHE A 273 -10.56 -15.19 -27.40
CA PHE A 273 -10.11 -15.77 -26.14
C PHE A 273 -10.65 -15.02 -24.92
N ASP A 274 -10.70 -13.68 -24.95
CA ASP A 274 -11.34 -12.87 -23.90
C ASP A 274 -12.82 -13.26 -23.76
N GLY A 275 -13.54 -13.47 -24.87
CA GLY A 275 -14.94 -13.94 -24.86
C GLY A 275 -15.11 -15.36 -24.33
N VAL A 276 -14.14 -16.26 -24.53
CA VAL A 276 -14.14 -17.59 -23.88
C VAL A 276 -13.97 -17.42 -22.37
N VAL A 277 -13.07 -16.53 -21.94
CA VAL A 277 -12.84 -16.26 -20.51
C VAL A 277 -14.08 -15.64 -19.87
N GLU A 278 -14.72 -14.68 -20.52
CA GLU A 278 -15.96 -14.08 -20.05
C GLU A 278 -17.08 -15.11 -19.93
N GLU A 279 -17.24 -15.98 -20.93
CA GLU A 279 -18.23 -17.06 -20.88
C GLU A 279 -17.95 -18.04 -19.74
N TYR A 280 -16.69 -18.45 -19.55
CA TYR A 280 -16.31 -19.31 -18.44
C TYR A 280 -16.67 -18.68 -17.11
N VAL A 281 -16.35 -17.41 -16.92
CA VAL A 281 -16.62 -16.69 -15.67
C VAL A 281 -18.11 -16.46 -15.45
N GLN A 282 -18.90 -16.25 -16.51
CA GLN A 282 -20.36 -16.16 -16.43
C GLN A 282 -20.99 -17.50 -16.01
N LYS A 283 -20.44 -18.63 -16.48
CA LYS A 283 -20.94 -19.97 -16.17
C LYS A 283 -20.40 -20.54 -14.85
N ASN A 284 -19.20 -20.14 -14.44
CA ASN A 284 -18.51 -20.62 -13.24
C ASN A 284 -18.40 -19.49 -12.22
N THR A 285 -19.51 -19.27 -11.50
CA THR A 285 -19.58 -18.26 -10.43
C THR A 285 -19.01 -18.73 -9.09
N THR A 286 -18.48 -19.95 -9.05
CA THR A 286 -17.88 -20.56 -7.86
C THR A 286 -16.60 -19.80 -7.51
N LEU A 287 -16.55 -19.27 -6.29
CA LEU A 287 -15.34 -18.66 -5.76
C LEU A 287 -14.36 -19.76 -5.33
N GLU A 288 -13.07 -19.45 -5.33
CA GLU A 288 -12.10 -20.30 -4.65
C GLU A 288 -12.32 -20.23 -3.14
N PRO A 289 -12.35 -21.37 -2.45
CA PRO A 289 -12.52 -21.39 -1.01
C PRO A 289 -11.30 -20.76 -0.32
N ALA A 290 -11.56 -19.97 0.73
CA ALA A 290 -10.49 -19.54 1.62
C ALA A 290 -9.89 -20.76 2.32
N VAL A 291 -8.58 -20.95 2.18
CA VAL A 291 -7.85 -22.00 2.90
C VAL A 291 -7.71 -21.57 4.35
N MET A 292 -8.11 -22.46 5.28
CA MET A 292 -7.86 -22.23 6.71
C MET A 292 -6.37 -21.98 6.92
N ARG A 293 -6.05 -20.87 7.58
CA ARG A 293 -4.65 -20.48 7.84
C ARG A 293 -4.47 -20.00 9.26
N ARG A 294 -3.28 -20.14 9.80
CA ARG A 294 -2.92 -19.43 11.04
C ARG A 294 -2.59 -17.97 10.77
N LEU A 295 -2.57 -17.17 11.82
CA LEU A 295 -1.88 -15.87 11.81
C LEU A 295 -0.39 -16.12 11.51
N ASN A 296 0.16 -15.33 10.59
CA ASN A 296 1.60 -15.27 10.44
C ASN A 296 2.24 -14.54 11.64
N ARG A 297 3.55 -14.58 11.77
CA ARG A 297 4.28 -13.97 12.90
C ARG A 297 3.96 -12.50 13.10
N TYR A 298 3.93 -11.73 12.01
CA TYR A 298 3.64 -10.31 12.06
C TYR A 298 2.20 -10.03 12.53
N GLU A 299 1.22 -10.78 12.00
CA GLU A 299 -0.18 -10.71 12.41
C GLU A 299 -0.39 -11.15 13.86
N TYR A 300 0.30 -12.21 14.33
CA TYR A 300 0.22 -12.66 15.72
C TYR A 300 0.75 -11.60 16.69
N ASN A 301 1.90 -11.00 16.39
CA ASN A 301 2.43 -9.87 17.17
C ASN A 301 1.42 -8.73 17.30
N ASN A 302 0.86 -8.28 16.17
CA ASN A 302 -0.10 -7.18 16.17
C ASN A 302 -1.41 -7.55 16.88
N ALA A 303 -1.92 -8.77 16.66
CA ALA A 303 -3.13 -9.26 17.32
C ALA A 303 -2.97 -9.29 18.84
N VAL A 304 -1.85 -9.80 19.35
CA VAL A 304 -1.56 -9.81 20.79
C VAL A 304 -1.40 -8.39 21.33
N ARG A 305 -0.62 -7.55 20.65
CA ARG A 305 -0.42 -6.14 21.03
C ARG A 305 -1.76 -5.42 21.16
N ASP A 306 -2.62 -5.54 20.17
CA ASP A 306 -3.88 -4.81 20.12
C ASP A 306 -4.91 -5.41 21.10
N LEU A 307 -4.92 -6.73 21.31
CA LEU A 307 -5.77 -7.41 22.30
C LEU A 307 -5.42 -7.00 23.73
N LEU A 308 -4.13 -7.01 24.05
CA LEU A 308 -3.61 -6.74 25.40
C LEU A 308 -3.25 -5.27 25.62
N GLN A 309 -3.52 -4.39 24.64
CA GLN A 309 -3.19 -2.97 24.68
C GLN A 309 -1.72 -2.72 25.07
N LEU A 310 -0.80 -3.45 24.45
CA LEU A 310 0.63 -3.33 24.72
C LEU A 310 1.19 -2.06 24.07
N ARG A 311 2.16 -1.43 24.72
CA ARG A 311 2.80 -0.19 24.23
C ARG A 311 3.62 -0.36 22.93
N GLY A 312 3.85 -1.59 22.49
CA GLY A 312 4.62 -1.91 21.28
C GLY A 312 4.62 -3.41 20.96
N ASP A 313 5.57 -3.84 20.14
CA ASP A 313 5.72 -5.24 19.72
C ASP A 313 6.05 -6.17 20.90
N ILE A 314 5.72 -7.46 20.81
CA ILE A 314 5.97 -8.46 21.87
C ILE A 314 7.37 -9.09 21.80
N TYR A 315 7.99 -9.06 20.61
CA TYR A 315 9.33 -9.54 20.35
C TYR A 315 9.96 -8.77 19.18
N PRO A 316 11.28 -8.89 18.97
CA PRO A 316 11.96 -8.32 17.80
C PRO A 316 11.40 -8.84 16.47
N LEU A 317 11.06 -7.92 15.56
CA LEU A 317 10.57 -8.21 14.21
C LEU A 317 11.57 -7.65 13.18
N PRO A 318 12.59 -8.42 12.75
CA PRO A 318 13.54 -7.94 11.75
C PRO A 318 12.89 -7.56 10.43
N GLU A 319 11.75 -8.15 10.08
CA GLU A 319 10.92 -7.80 8.91
C GLU A 319 10.32 -6.38 8.98
N LYS A 320 10.26 -5.75 10.16
CA LYS A 320 9.77 -4.38 10.33
C LYS A 320 10.89 -3.39 10.02
N VAL A 321 10.91 -2.92 8.77
CA VAL A 321 11.97 -2.07 8.20
C VAL A 321 12.00 -0.68 8.84
N ILE A 322 10.90 0.05 8.82
CA ILE A 322 10.84 1.39 9.41
C ILE A 322 10.63 1.28 10.92
N ARG A 323 11.59 1.79 11.68
CA ARG A 323 11.51 1.89 13.14
C ARG A 323 11.35 3.35 13.54
N SER A 324 10.11 3.74 13.84
CA SER A 324 9.76 5.04 14.44
C SER A 324 8.35 4.99 15.03
N SER A 325 8.15 5.69 16.15
CA SER A 325 6.90 5.56 16.93
C SER A 325 5.89 6.69 16.72
N ARG A 326 6.25 7.83 16.10
CA ARG A 326 5.46 9.07 16.26
C ARG A 326 5.17 9.92 15.01
N TYR A 327 5.53 9.49 13.80
CA TYR A 327 5.32 10.32 12.60
C TYR A 327 4.10 9.94 11.77
N PHE A 328 3.67 8.68 11.80
CA PHE A 328 2.62 8.19 10.92
C PHE A 328 1.27 8.39 11.61
N ASP A 329 0.62 9.49 11.22
CA ASP A 329 -0.72 9.87 11.63
C ASP A 329 -1.59 10.10 10.38
N PRO A 330 -2.25 9.05 9.87
CA PRO A 330 -3.08 9.17 8.67
C PRO A 330 -4.34 10.02 8.88
N ALA A 331 -4.81 10.21 10.11
CA ALA A 331 -5.94 11.10 10.39
C ALA A 331 -5.61 12.56 10.04
N SER A 332 -4.34 12.94 10.13
CA SER A 332 -3.83 14.24 9.70
C SER A 332 -3.86 14.46 8.19
N GLY A 333 -4.20 13.45 7.37
CA GLY A 333 -4.27 13.57 5.90
C GLY A 333 -2.96 14.00 5.22
N ARG A 334 -1.85 14.11 5.96
CA ARG A 334 -0.60 14.65 5.45
C ARG A 334 0.61 14.01 6.12
N MET A 335 1.54 13.51 5.31
CA MET A 335 2.81 13.07 5.85
C MET A 335 3.69 14.26 6.24
N PRO A 336 4.36 14.23 7.40
CA PRO A 336 5.29 15.28 7.82
C PRO A 336 6.34 15.57 6.75
N SER A 337 6.78 16.82 6.64
CA SER A 337 7.87 17.21 5.72
C SER A 337 9.24 16.68 6.15
N SER A 338 9.36 16.23 7.40
CA SER A 338 10.54 15.58 7.95
C SER A 338 10.11 14.46 8.89
N VAL A 339 10.72 13.28 8.73
CA VAL A 339 10.45 12.08 9.52
C VAL A 339 11.75 11.56 10.08
N ASN A 340 11.82 11.32 11.38
CA ASN A 340 12.95 10.59 11.96
C ASN A 340 12.64 9.09 11.94
N ALA A 341 13.37 8.34 11.10
CA ALA A 341 13.17 6.91 10.91
C ALA A 341 14.51 6.16 11.02
N GLY A 342 14.49 5.03 11.72
CA GLY A 342 15.56 4.05 11.69
C GLY A 342 15.26 2.92 10.73
N ASN A 343 16.30 2.32 10.18
CA ASN A 343 16.22 0.98 9.62
C ASN A 343 17.37 0.15 10.18
N ARG A 344 17.04 -0.91 10.92
CA ARG A 344 17.98 -1.85 11.52
C ARG A 344 17.71 -3.29 11.09
N THR A 345 17.32 -3.48 9.83
CA THR A 345 17.27 -4.82 9.22
C THR A 345 18.69 -5.39 9.16
N LEU A 346 19.09 -6.05 10.25
CA LEU A 346 20.21 -6.99 10.37
C LEU A 346 21.62 -6.38 10.48
N GLY A 347 22.19 -6.62 11.66
CA GLY A 347 23.56 -6.30 12.03
C GLY A 347 23.68 -6.37 13.56
N LYS A 348 23.69 -7.59 14.10
CA LYS A 348 23.90 -7.92 15.53
C LYS A 348 22.85 -7.49 16.58
N PHE A 349 21.83 -6.71 16.23
CA PHE A 349 20.64 -6.53 17.07
C PHE A 349 19.56 -7.61 16.86
N GLN A 350 19.93 -8.85 16.52
CA GLN A 350 19.19 -9.99 17.10
C GLN A 350 19.29 -9.97 18.64
N VAL A 351 20.26 -9.20 19.18
CA VAL A 351 20.30 -8.66 20.54
C VAL A 351 19.59 -7.29 20.62
N GLU A 352 18.43 -7.10 20.00
CA GLU A 352 17.48 -6.13 20.58
C GLU A 352 17.28 -6.59 22.03
N ARG A 353 17.34 -5.68 23.01
CA ARG A 353 16.89 -6.06 24.36
C ARG A 353 15.52 -6.70 24.17
N GLN A 354 15.34 -7.92 24.67
CA GLN A 354 14.04 -8.57 24.63
C GLN A 354 13.02 -7.54 25.12
N ILE A 355 11.99 -7.28 24.29
CA ILE A 355 10.99 -6.28 24.62
C ILE A 355 10.25 -6.73 25.88
N LEU A 356 9.94 -8.02 25.89
CA LEU A 356 9.47 -8.80 27.02
C LEU A 356 10.49 -9.91 27.27
N ASP A 357 11.08 -9.98 28.46
CA ASP A 357 12.04 -11.03 28.80
C ASP A 357 11.40 -12.42 28.71
N GLY A 358 12.12 -13.38 28.14
CA GLY A 358 11.68 -14.76 27.91
C GLY A 358 10.69 -14.94 26.75
N VAL A 359 10.46 -13.90 25.94
CA VAL A 359 9.51 -13.92 24.83
C VAL A 359 10.25 -13.95 23.50
N ASP A 360 10.40 -15.16 22.95
CA ASP A 360 11.07 -15.37 21.66
C ASP A 360 10.07 -15.55 20.51
N PRO A 361 10.35 -14.99 19.32
CA PRO A 361 9.51 -15.18 18.16
C PRO A 361 9.56 -16.63 17.67
N PHE A 362 8.45 -17.11 17.10
CA PHE A 362 8.49 -18.34 16.29
C PHE A 362 9.13 -18.06 14.91
N ALA A 363 9.35 -19.15 14.14
CA ALA A 363 10.00 -19.10 12.83
C ALA A 363 9.34 -18.07 11.90
N ILE A 364 10.16 -17.39 11.09
CA ILE A 364 9.67 -16.41 10.11
C ILE A 364 8.85 -17.12 9.03
N ASP A 365 7.70 -16.55 8.70
CA ASP A 365 6.89 -16.99 7.58
C ASP A 365 7.48 -16.44 6.28
N LEU A 366 7.93 -17.33 5.40
CA LEU A 366 8.50 -16.96 4.11
C LEU A 366 7.40 -16.44 3.18
N GLN A 367 7.78 -15.52 2.31
CA GLN A 367 6.91 -15.05 1.24
C GLN A 367 6.70 -16.18 0.22
N ALA A 368 5.46 -16.35 -0.23
CA ALA A 368 5.15 -17.25 -1.34
C ALA A 368 5.85 -16.80 -2.63
N GLU A 369 6.28 -17.74 -3.47
CA GLU A 369 7.01 -17.46 -4.72
C GLU A 369 6.28 -16.44 -5.61
N HIS A 370 4.95 -16.51 -5.65
CA HIS A 370 4.06 -15.61 -6.37
C HIS A 370 2.99 -14.98 -5.45
N GLY A 371 3.39 -14.53 -4.26
CA GLY A 371 2.42 -14.01 -3.29
C GLY A 371 3.00 -13.32 -2.07
N PHE A 372 2.27 -13.44 -0.97
CA PHE A 372 2.56 -12.80 0.32
C PHE A 372 2.63 -13.86 1.41
N ASN A 373 3.29 -13.56 2.51
CA ASN A 373 3.42 -14.44 3.68
C ASN A 373 2.11 -14.63 4.48
N ASN A 374 0.98 -14.13 4.00
CA ASN A 374 -0.36 -14.39 4.54
C ASN A 374 -1.15 -15.38 3.68
N GLN A 375 -0.51 -16.02 2.67
CA GLN A 375 -1.16 -17.01 1.83
C GLN A 375 -1.48 -18.30 2.59
N GLY A 376 -2.76 -18.71 2.56
CA GLY A 376 -3.24 -19.81 3.39
C GLY A 376 -2.61 -21.17 3.07
N GLU A 377 -2.27 -21.42 1.81
CA GLU A 377 -1.63 -22.67 1.35
C GLU A 377 -0.23 -22.90 1.94
N GLN A 378 0.44 -21.83 2.41
CA GLN A 378 1.79 -21.91 2.99
C GLN A 378 1.79 -21.89 4.53
N LEU A 379 0.67 -21.54 5.15
CA LEU A 379 0.58 -21.32 6.60
C LEU A 379 -0.05 -22.51 7.33
N ASN A 380 0.68 -23.62 7.36
CA ASN A 380 0.33 -24.79 8.16
C ASN A 380 0.80 -24.65 9.63
N LEU A 381 0.30 -25.54 10.48
CA LEU A 381 0.66 -25.59 11.91
C LEU A 381 1.13 -27.00 12.29
N PRO A 382 2.43 -27.31 12.14
CA PRO A 382 2.96 -28.58 12.63
C PRO A 382 2.85 -28.65 14.16
N PRO A 383 2.78 -29.85 14.77
CA PRO A 383 2.64 -30.01 16.23
C PRO A 383 3.68 -29.23 17.05
N ILE A 384 4.93 -29.18 16.57
CA ILE A 384 6.02 -28.44 17.22
C ILE A 384 5.78 -26.92 17.27
N LEU A 385 5.11 -26.36 16.26
CA LEU A 385 4.77 -24.95 16.22
C LEU A 385 3.61 -24.65 17.17
N LEU A 386 2.64 -25.57 17.29
CA LEU A 386 1.56 -25.44 18.29
C LEU A 386 2.13 -25.41 19.72
N GLU A 387 3.07 -26.29 20.05
CA GLU A 387 3.76 -26.28 21.35
C GLU A 387 4.49 -24.95 21.58
N SER A 388 5.18 -24.45 20.54
CA SER A 388 5.88 -23.16 20.58
C SER A 388 4.92 -22.00 20.84
N LEU A 389 3.75 -21.97 20.20
CA LEU A 389 2.72 -20.95 20.42
C LEU A 389 2.14 -21.02 21.84
N LEU A 390 1.98 -22.22 22.41
CA LEU A 390 1.54 -22.38 23.79
C LEU A 390 2.57 -21.83 24.80
N LYS A 391 3.85 -22.15 24.60
CA LYS A 391 4.95 -21.61 25.41
C LYS A 391 5.03 -20.09 25.27
N LEU A 392 4.87 -19.58 24.06
CA LEU A 392 4.88 -18.15 23.75
C LEU A 392 3.74 -17.38 24.45
N GLY A 393 2.50 -17.87 24.36
CA GLY A 393 1.37 -17.22 25.04
C GLY A 393 1.57 -17.09 26.54
N ARG A 394 2.19 -18.11 27.16
CA ARG A 394 2.54 -18.11 28.60
C ARG A 394 3.72 -17.20 28.91
N SER A 395 4.75 -17.14 28.07
CA SER A 395 5.90 -16.27 28.33
C SER A 395 5.53 -14.79 28.23
N ILE A 396 4.64 -14.41 27.30
CA ILE A 396 4.18 -13.02 27.12
C ILE A 396 3.59 -12.46 28.41
N VAL A 397 2.61 -13.16 29.00
CA VAL A 397 1.87 -12.68 30.18
C VAL A 397 2.67 -12.79 31.49
N ASN A 398 3.67 -13.67 31.52
CA ASN A 398 4.52 -13.89 32.70
C ASN A 398 5.86 -13.16 32.63
N SER A 399 6.13 -12.44 31.54
CA SER A 399 7.31 -11.60 31.41
C SER A 399 7.32 -10.51 32.49
N SER A 400 8.49 -10.22 33.04
CA SER A 400 8.64 -9.28 34.17
C SER A 400 8.18 -7.86 33.82
N GLN A 401 8.31 -7.49 32.55
CA GLN A 401 7.90 -6.18 32.02
C GLN A 401 6.39 -6.08 31.75
N PHE A 402 5.67 -7.21 31.69
CA PHE A 402 4.29 -7.26 31.16
C PHE A 402 3.35 -6.26 31.85
N ASP A 403 3.35 -6.21 33.18
CA ASP A 403 2.43 -5.34 33.94
C ASP A 403 2.68 -3.86 33.69
N GLY A 404 3.93 -3.45 33.46
CA GLY A 404 4.26 -2.09 33.05
C GLY A 404 4.02 -1.83 31.56
N TYR A 405 3.78 -2.87 30.76
CA TYR A 405 3.69 -2.81 29.31
C TYR A 405 2.26 -2.84 28.77
N THR A 406 1.33 -3.50 29.48
CA THR A 406 -0.09 -3.57 29.13
C THR A 406 -0.88 -2.38 29.67
N GLY A 407 -1.80 -1.85 28.86
CA GLY A 407 -2.82 -0.89 29.29
C GLY A 407 -3.94 -1.52 30.15
N LEU A 408 -3.96 -2.85 30.29
CA LEU A 408 -5.02 -3.59 30.98
C LEU A 408 -4.71 -3.94 32.44
N ARG A 409 -3.55 -3.54 32.95
CA ARG A 409 -3.08 -3.87 34.32
C ARG A 409 -4.12 -3.56 35.38
N ASP A 410 -4.63 -2.32 35.38
CA ASP A 410 -5.52 -1.82 36.42
C ASP A 410 -7.01 -2.08 36.15
N THR A 411 -7.32 -2.78 35.06
CA THR A 411 -8.70 -3.11 34.66
C THR A 411 -8.88 -4.61 34.57
N PHE A 412 -8.55 -5.23 33.43
CA PHE A 412 -8.80 -6.65 33.16
C PHE A 412 -8.06 -7.56 34.13
N PHE A 413 -6.80 -7.25 34.43
CA PHE A 413 -5.93 -8.07 35.29
C PHE A 413 -6.05 -7.77 36.80
N LYS A 414 -6.69 -6.66 37.18
CA LYS A 414 -6.78 -6.23 38.57
C LYS A 414 -7.92 -6.95 39.32
N GLU A 415 -7.63 -7.37 40.54
CA GLU A 415 -8.63 -7.90 41.47
C GLU A 415 -9.63 -6.82 41.93
N GLY A 416 -10.90 -7.21 42.08
CA GLY A 416 -12.00 -6.29 42.38
C GLY A 416 -12.56 -5.60 41.14
N GLY A 417 -13.88 -5.32 41.12
CA GLY A 417 -14.61 -4.76 39.98
C GLY A 417 -15.64 -5.72 39.38
N GLU A 418 -15.84 -5.67 38.07
CA GLU A 418 -16.84 -6.50 37.35
C GLU A 418 -16.57 -8.01 37.51
N PRO A 419 -17.62 -8.88 37.53
CA PRO A 419 -17.44 -10.33 37.56
C PRO A 419 -16.60 -10.84 36.39
N VAL A 420 -15.76 -11.86 36.64
CA VAL A 420 -14.87 -12.47 35.62
C VAL A 420 -15.62 -12.81 34.34
N LYS A 421 -16.81 -13.41 34.44
CA LYS A 421 -17.63 -13.76 33.27
C LYS A 421 -17.97 -12.53 32.40
N LYS A 422 -18.28 -11.39 33.00
CA LYS A 422 -18.60 -10.14 32.30
C LYS A 422 -17.36 -9.48 31.68
N ARG A 423 -16.17 -9.62 32.29
CA ARG A 423 -14.89 -9.18 31.70
C ARG A 423 -14.48 -10.05 30.51
N LEU A 424 -14.66 -11.37 30.65
CA LEU A 424 -14.18 -12.34 29.67
C LEU A 424 -14.96 -12.30 28.37
N ARG A 425 -16.28 -12.04 28.39
CA ARG A 425 -17.08 -12.04 27.16
C ARG A 425 -16.53 -11.11 26.07
N PRO A 426 -16.39 -9.78 26.30
CA PRO A 426 -15.86 -8.88 25.27
C PRO A 426 -14.39 -9.19 24.93
N PHE A 427 -13.59 -9.64 25.90
CA PHE A 427 -12.21 -10.04 25.66
C PHE A 427 -12.10 -11.24 24.72
N LEU A 428 -12.88 -12.29 24.97
CA LEU A 428 -12.91 -13.51 24.16
C LEU A 428 -13.55 -13.24 22.79
N GLU A 429 -14.58 -12.38 22.71
CA GLU A 429 -15.19 -11.98 21.44
C GLU A 429 -14.15 -11.32 20.53
N ARG A 430 -13.37 -10.40 21.08
CA ARG A 430 -12.30 -9.73 20.34
C ARG A 430 -11.14 -10.67 20.00
N ALA A 431 -10.73 -11.53 20.94
CA ALA A 431 -9.65 -12.50 20.73
C ALA A 431 -10.01 -13.53 19.63
N PHE A 432 -11.24 -14.04 19.65
CA PHE A 432 -11.71 -15.04 18.69
C PHE A 432 -12.38 -14.44 17.45
N ARG A 433 -12.46 -13.10 17.39
CA ARG A 433 -12.99 -12.32 16.25
C ARG A 433 -14.40 -12.78 15.87
N GLY A 434 -15.20 -13.15 16.87
CA GLY A 434 -16.44 -13.87 16.67
C GLY A 434 -17.26 -14.01 17.96
N PRO A 435 -18.55 -14.36 17.83
CA PRO A 435 -19.43 -14.50 18.99
C PRO A 435 -18.96 -15.63 19.91
N VAL A 436 -19.09 -15.40 21.23
CA VAL A 436 -18.68 -16.35 22.26
C VAL A 436 -19.92 -17.00 22.87
N GLY A 437 -20.14 -18.28 22.57
CA GLY A 437 -21.22 -19.06 23.17
C GLY A 437 -20.97 -19.36 24.66
N GLU A 438 -22.05 -19.53 25.43
CA GLU A 438 -21.98 -19.74 26.90
C GLU A 438 -21.05 -20.88 27.30
N ALA A 439 -21.15 -22.04 26.65
CA ALA A 439 -20.31 -23.20 26.97
C ALA A 439 -18.81 -22.95 26.75
N ALA A 440 -18.43 -22.05 25.83
CA ALA A 440 -17.03 -21.66 25.66
C ALA A 440 -16.61 -20.67 26.75
N LEU A 441 -17.47 -19.68 27.05
CA LEU A 441 -17.22 -18.71 28.10
C LEU A 441 -17.08 -19.36 29.47
N ASP A 442 -18.00 -20.26 29.83
CA ASP A 442 -18.00 -20.95 31.12
C ASP A 442 -16.77 -21.84 31.30
N ARG A 443 -16.24 -22.44 30.22
CA ARG A 443 -14.96 -23.17 30.24
C ARG A 443 -13.79 -22.27 30.64
N TYR A 444 -13.71 -21.05 30.09
CA TYR A 444 -12.65 -20.11 30.48
C TYR A 444 -12.87 -19.56 31.90
N VAL A 445 -14.11 -19.33 32.33
CA VAL A 445 -14.42 -18.95 33.72
C VAL A 445 -14.00 -20.04 34.70
N ALA A 446 -14.33 -21.30 34.42
CA ALA A 446 -13.93 -22.44 35.24
C ALA A 446 -12.40 -22.60 35.28
N PHE A 447 -11.71 -22.40 34.14
CA PHE A 447 -10.25 -22.41 34.08
C PHE A 447 -9.65 -21.32 34.97
N HIS A 448 -10.17 -20.08 34.91
CA HIS A 448 -9.74 -19.01 35.83
C HIS A 448 -9.92 -19.41 37.30
N GLN A 449 -11.08 -19.93 37.68
CA GLN A 449 -11.36 -20.33 39.06
C GLN A 449 -10.40 -21.42 39.55
N SER A 450 -10.09 -22.40 38.70
CA SER A 450 -9.10 -23.44 39.00
C SER A 450 -7.71 -22.85 39.19
N GLU A 451 -7.29 -21.94 38.31
CA GLU A 451 -5.99 -21.27 38.39
C GLU A 451 -5.89 -20.33 39.60
N GLN A 452 -6.99 -19.68 40.00
CA GLN A 452 -7.03 -18.83 41.18
C GLN A 452 -6.86 -19.68 42.45
N LYS A 453 -7.52 -20.84 42.54
CA LYS A 453 -7.30 -21.80 43.64
C LYS A 453 -5.85 -22.30 43.68
N ARG A 454 -5.25 -22.55 42.51
CA ARG A 454 -3.88 -23.09 42.39
C ARG A 454 -2.80 -22.06 42.74
N THR A 455 -2.98 -20.81 42.31
CA THR A 455 -1.95 -19.76 42.44
C THR A 455 -2.15 -18.85 43.64
N GLY A 456 -3.35 -18.82 44.24
CA GLY A 456 -3.70 -17.88 45.30
C GLY A 456 -3.77 -16.42 44.84
N SER A 457 -3.68 -16.14 43.54
CA SER A 457 -3.61 -14.78 42.99
C SER A 457 -4.58 -14.61 41.82
N PHE A 458 -5.50 -13.65 41.94
CA PHE A 458 -6.43 -13.31 40.86
C PHE A 458 -5.67 -12.87 39.60
N THR A 459 -4.70 -11.96 39.74
CA THR A 459 -3.90 -11.43 38.64
C THR A 459 -3.16 -12.56 37.91
N GLN A 460 -2.55 -13.48 38.65
CA GLN A 460 -1.83 -14.60 38.05
C GLN A 460 -2.78 -15.58 37.35
N ALA A 461 -3.97 -15.84 37.92
CA ALA A 461 -5.00 -16.65 37.29
C ALA A 461 -5.49 -16.04 35.97
N MET A 462 -5.71 -14.72 35.93
CA MET A 462 -6.07 -13.99 34.72
C MET A 462 -4.95 -14.05 33.67
N LYS A 463 -3.67 -13.90 34.07
CA LYS A 463 -2.52 -14.09 33.17
C LYS A 463 -2.50 -15.49 32.56
N ASN A 464 -2.64 -16.54 33.38
CA ASN A 464 -2.65 -17.92 32.89
C ASN A 464 -3.82 -18.19 31.93
N LEU A 465 -5.00 -17.64 32.22
CA LEU A 465 -6.15 -17.67 31.32
C LEU A 465 -5.82 -17.02 29.97
N VAL A 466 -5.23 -15.81 29.97
CA VAL A 466 -4.85 -15.13 28.72
C VAL A 466 -3.83 -15.96 27.94
N GLY A 467 -2.82 -16.53 28.61
CA GLY A 467 -1.87 -17.44 27.97
C GLY A 467 -2.56 -18.62 27.26
N ALA A 468 -3.63 -19.17 27.86
CA ALA A 468 -4.44 -20.21 27.23
C ALA A 468 -5.30 -19.69 26.06
N VAL A 469 -5.79 -18.45 26.12
CA VAL A 469 -6.51 -17.80 25.02
C VAL A 469 -5.57 -17.59 23.82
N LEU A 470 -4.36 -17.07 24.05
CA LEU A 470 -3.37 -16.81 22.99
C LEU A 470 -2.86 -18.08 22.29
N ALA A 471 -2.97 -19.23 22.95
CA ALA A 471 -2.61 -20.54 22.40
C ALA A 471 -3.81 -21.27 21.77
N SER A 472 -5.03 -20.74 21.93
CA SER A 472 -6.24 -21.38 21.44
C SER A 472 -6.27 -21.43 19.91
N PRO A 473 -6.70 -22.54 19.28
CA PRO A 473 -6.95 -22.58 17.84
C PRO A 473 -7.89 -21.47 17.37
N LYS A 474 -8.85 -21.04 18.20
CA LYS A 474 -9.76 -19.92 17.88
C LYS A 474 -9.06 -18.56 17.81
N PHE A 475 -7.93 -18.40 18.50
CA PHE A 475 -7.12 -17.19 18.39
C PHE A 475 -6.11 -17.30 17.25
N VAL A 476 -5.44 -18.45 17.12
CA VAL A 476 -4.35 -18.68 16.16
C VAL A 476 -4.86 -18.78 14.72
N TYR A 477 -6.00 -19.44 14.49
CA TYR A 477 -6.52 -19.63 13.14
C TYR A 477 -7.46 -18.52 12.69
N VAL A 478 -7.34 -18.19 11.41
CA VAL A 478 -8.29 -17.44 10.61
C VAL A 478 -9.16 -18.48 9.92
N VAL A 479 -10.38 -18.66 10.45
CA VAL A 479 -11.35 -19.64 9.95
C VAL A 479 -12.58 -18.91 9.44
N GLU A 480 -13.08 -19.38 8.31
CA GLU A 480 -14.40 -19.03 7.80
C GLU A 480 -15.28 -20.28 7.88
N ALA A 481 -16.49 -20.13 8.42
CA ALA A 481 -17.41 -21.23 8.60
C ALA A 481 -17.79 -21.84 7.25
N LYS A 482 -17.68 -23.17 7.13
CA LYS A 482 -18.08 -23.90 5.94
C LYS A 482 -19.61 -23.96 5.86
N ARG A 483 -20.19 -23.67 4.70
CA ARG A 483 -21.59 -23.96 4.36
C ARG A 483 -21.60 -24.54 2.96
N GLY A 484 -21.93 -25.84 2.84
CA GLY A 484 -22.06 -26.55 1.56
C GLY A 484 -20.81 -26.53 0.68
N ALA A 485 -20.34 -27.68 0.20
CA ALA A 485 -19.25 -27.66 -0.77
C ALA A 485 -19.69 -26.93 -2.05
N GLY A 486 -18.91 -25.95 -2.52
CA GLY A 486 -19.17 -25.23 -3.77
C GLY A 486 -20.25 -24.14 -3.73
N GLU A 487 -21.03 -23.98 -2.65
CA GLU A 487 -22.04 -22.93 -2.58
C GLU A 487 -21.42 -21.56 -2.24
N LYS A 488 -21.59 -20.59 -3.15
CA LYS A 488 -21.22 -19.19 -2.90
C LYS A 488 -22.17 -18.59 -1.86
N SER A 489 -21.65 -18.17 -0.72
CA SER A 489 -22.40 -17.48 0.32
C SER A 489 -21.73 -16.18 0.73
N PRO A 490 -22.49 -15.16 1.15
CA PRO A 490 -21.90 -13.97 1.77
C PRO A 490 -21.18 -14.37 3.06
N LEU A 491 -20.11 -13.66 3.39
CA LEU A 491 -19.48 -13.76 4.70
C LEU A 491 -20.48 -13.34 5.78
N SER A 492 -20.36 -13.96 6.95
CA SER A 492 -20.97 -13.40 8.14
C SER A 492 -20.33 -12.05 8.48
N GLU A 493 -21.05 -11.25 9.25
CA GLU A 493 -20.63 -9.94 9.71
C GLU A 493 -19.26 -9.96 10.42
N TYR A 494 -19.03 -10.97 11.27
CA TYR A 494 -17.75 -11.15 11.96
C TYR A 494 -16.62 -11.60 11.04
N GLU A 495 -16.90 -12.45 10.05
CA GLU A 495 -15.88 -12.86 9.06
C GLU A 495 -15.47 -11.67 8.18
N LEU A 496 -16.43 -10.81 7.80
CA LEU A 496 -16.13 -9.58 7.07
C LEU A 496 -15.30 -8.60 7.92
N ALA A 497 -15.66 -8.42 9.20
CA ALA A 497 -14.86 -7.63 10.15
C ALA A 497 -13.42 -8.18 10.28
N GLN A 498 -13.27 -9.51 10.40
CA GLN A 498 -11.98 -10.18 10.45
C GLN A 498 -11.15 -9.93 9.17
N ARG A 499 -11.75 -10.11 7.98
CA ARG A 499 -11.04 -9.86 6.71
C ARG A 499 -10.59 -8.41 6.60
N LEU A 500 -11.43 -7.44 6.96
CA LEU A 500 -11.07 -6.02 6.95
C LEU A 500 -9.90 -5.72 7.89
N ALA A 501 -9.94 -6.25 9.12
CA ALA A 501 -8.89 -6.00 10.11
C ALA A 501 -7.55 -6.63 9.72
N LEU A 502 -7.56 -7.86 9.18
CA LEU A 502 -6.34 -8.51 8.70
C LEU A 502 -5.80 -7.83 7.45
N PHE A 503 -6.66 -7.39 6.54
CA PHE A 503 -6.25 -6.68 5.33
C PHE A 503 -5.62 -5.31 5.64
N VAL A 504 -6.32 -4.45 6.37
CA VAL A 504 -5.89 -3.04 6.55
C VAL A 504 -4.91 -2.87 7.70
N TRP A 505 -5.03 -3.68 8.76
CA TRP A 505 -4.23 -3.53 9.99
C TRP A 505 -3.30 -4.71 10.28
N SER A 506 -3.39 -5.82 9.53
CA SER A 506 -2.70 -7.08 9.87
C SER A 506 -2.92 -7.45 11.35
N SER A 507 -4.15 -7.29 11.85
CA SER A 507 -4.49 -7.43 13.27
C SER A 507 -5.96 -7.82 13.45
N ILE A 508 -6.43 -7.85 14.70
CA ILE A 508 -7.83 -8.14 15.06
C ILE A 508 -8.74 -6.91 14.91
N PRO A 509 -10.05 -7.11 14.70
CA PRO A 509 -11.04 -6.03 14.70
C PRO A 509 -11.03 -5.22 16.01
N ASP A 510 -11.35 -3.94 15.90
CA ASP A 510 -11.61 -3.09 17.05
C ASP A 510 -13.10 -3.03 17.39
N GLU A 511 -13.41 -2.39 18.52
CA GLU A 511 -14.77 -2.37 19.06
C GLU A 511 -15.80 -1.75 18.10
N PRO A 512 -15.55 -0.62 17.42
CA PRO A 512 -16.52 -0.08 16.45
C PRO A 512 -16.84 -1.03 15.30
N LEU A 513 -15.85 -1.81 14.84
CA LEU A 513 -16.03 -2.78 13.76
C LEU A 513 -16.79 -4.01 14.27
N LEU A 514 -16.47 -4.51 15.46
CA LEU A 514 -17.21 -5.61 16.11
C LEU A 514 -18.64 -5.21 16.46
N ASP A 515 -18.88 -3.96 16.87
CA ASP A 515 -20.21 -3.45 17.17
C ASP A 515 -21.11 -3.41 15.92
N SER A 516 -20.55 -2.97 14.79
CA SER A 516 -21.27 -3.01 13.51
C SER A 516 -21.53 -4.44 13.06
N ALA A 517 -20.61 -5.36 13.36
CA ALA A 517 -20.80 -6.78 13.09
C ALA A 517 -21.90 -7.40 13.96
N ARG A 518 -21.96 -7.05 15.26
CA ARG A 518 -23.04 -7.44 16.17
C ARG A 518 -24.41 -6.95 15.72
N LYS A 519 -24.48 -5.73 15.17
CA LYS A 519 -25.72 -5.12 14.68
C LYS A 519 -26.17 -5.60 13.31
N GLY A 520 -25.36 -6.36 12.58
CA GLY A 520 -25.71 -6.85 11.25
C GLY A 520 -25.67 -5.78 10.16
N GLU A 521 -24.78 -4.79 10.29
CA GLU A 521 -24.77 -3.62 9.41
C GLU A 521 -23.57 -3.55 8.47
N LEU A 522 -22.53 -4.36 8.69
CA LEU A 522 -21.25 -4.24 7.97
C LEU A 522 -21.37 -4.63 6.50
N GLN A 523 -22.39 -5.41 6.13
CA GLN A 523 -22.71 -5.72 4.74
C GLN A 523 -23.34 -4.53 3.97
N LYS A 524 -23.82 -3.48 4.66
CA LYS A 524 -24.37 -2.28 3.99
C LYS A 524 -23.20 -1.51 3.32
N PRO A 525 -23.27 -1.20 2.00
CA PRO A 525 -22.15 -0.57 1.28
C PRO A 525 -21.62 0.74 1.86
N GLU A 526 -22.52 1.58 2.39
CA GLU A 526 -22.22 2.86 3.05
C GLU A 526 -21.44 2.66 4.37
N VAL A 527 -21.90 1.70 5.18
CA VAL A 527 -21.29 1.36 6.48
C VAL A 527 -19.91 0.73 6.27
N LEU A 528 -19.80 -0.16 5.29
CA LEU A 528 -18.54 -0.78 4.89
C LEU A 528 -17.51 0.28 4.48
N GLU A 529 -17.87 1.18 3.56
CA GLU A 529 -16.96 2.24 3.11
C GLU A 529 -16.54 3.15 4.29
N LYS A 530 -17.49 3.55 5.14
CA LYS A 530 -17.21 4.36 6.32
C LYS A 530 -16.17 3.70 7.23
N HIS A 531 -16.29 2.39 7.48
CA HIS A 531 -15.28 1.66 8.26
C HIS A 531 -13.95 1.56 7.54
N VAL A 532 -13.92 1.24 6.25
CA VAL A 532 -12.67 1.18 5.48
C VAL A 532 -11.91 2.51 5.55
N ARG A 533 -12.59 3.63 5.34
CA ARG A 533 -11.98 4.97 5.43
C ARG A 533 -11.51 5.29 6.85
N ARG A 534 -12.31 4.99 7.87
CA ARG A 534 -11.90 5.12 9.28
C ARG A 534 -10.64 4.30 9.58
N MET A 535 -10.58 3.07 9.07
CA MET A 535 -9.46 2.17 9.29
C MET A 535 -8.19 2.64 8.59
N LEU A 536 -8.30 3.21 7.38
CA LEU A 536 -7.17 3.86 6.70
C LEU A 536 -6.63 5.07 7.48
N ASN A 537 -7.51 5.82 8.14
CA ASN A 537 -7.17 6.95 8.99
C ASN A 537 -6.71 6.57 10.41
N ASP A 538 -6.59 5.28 10.72
CA ASP A 538 -6.03 4.79 11.98
C ASP A 538 -4.52 4.51 11.82
N SER A 539 -3.72 4.83 12.84
CA SER A 539 -2.27 4.59 12.85
C SER A 539 -1.86 3.13 12.54
N ARG A 540 -2.75 2.15 12.81
CA ARG A 540 -2.55 0.74 12.48
C ARG A 540 -2.52 0.47 10.98
N SER A 541 -3.05 1.36 10.14
CA SER A 541 -3.00 1.23 8.67
C SER A 541 -1.57 1.27 8.11
N ARG A 542 -0.59 1.65 8.93
CA ARG A 542 0.84 1.51 8.64
C ARG A 542 1.24 0.08 8.29
N ALA A 543 0.46 -0.92 8.73
CA ALA A 543 0.65 -2.32 8.37
C ALA A 543 0.68 -2.54 6.84
N LEU A 544 -0.02 -1.72 6.05
CA LEU A 544 0.05 -1.79 4.58
C LEU A 544 1.46 -1.46 4.04
N SER A 545 2.16 -0.51 4.66
CA SER A 545 3.56 -0.21 4.33
C SER A 545 4.51 -1.29 4.86
N GLU A 546 4.40 -1.60 6.15
CA GLU A 546 5.32 -2.50 6.84
C GLU A 546 5.22 -3.96 6.37
N ASN A 547 4.03 -4.40 5.95
CA ASN A 547 3.76 -5.78 5.58
C ASN A 547 3.53 -5.95 4.08
N PHE A 548 2.58 -5.23 3.47
CA PHE A 548 2.28 -5.36 2.04
C PHE A 548 3.37 -4.74 1.16
N ALA A 549 3.65 -3.44 1.31
CA ALA A 549 4.54 -2.72 0.38
C ALA A 549 5.97 -3.28 0.40
N ARG A 550 6.49 -3.64 1.58
CA ARG A 550 7.78 -4.32 1.74
C ARG A 550 7.86 -5.61 0.91
N GLN A 551 6.83 -6.46 0.97
CA GLN A 551 6.78 -7.75 0.25
C GLN A 551 6.52 -7.56 -1.25
N TRP A 552 5.60 -6.67 -1.61
CA TRP A 552 5.30 -6.33 -3.01
C TRP A 552 6.55 -5.84 -3.73
N LEU A 553 7.32 -4.95 -3.10
CA LEU A 553 8.58 -4.44 -3.64
C LEU A 553 9.74 -5.43 -3.53
N ARG A 554 9.58 -6.55 -2.82
CA ARG A 554 10.62 -7.56 -2.53
C ARG A 554 11.86 -6.99 -1.84
N LEU A 555 11.67 -6.00 -0.96
CA LEU A 555 12.79 -5.28 -0.30
C LEU A 555 13.66 -6.22 0.55
N ASP A 556 13.15 -7.38 0.92
CA ASP A 556 13.83 -8.42 1.68
C ASP A 556 15.10 -8.91 0.96
N GLN A 557 15.12 -8.85 -0.37
CA GLN A 557 16.28 -9.22 -1.17
C GLN A 557 17.46 -8.26 -0.97
N LEU A 558 17.22 -7.03 -0.54
CA LEU A 558 18.30 -6.08 -0.29
C LEU A 558 19.12 -6.45 0.96
N ILE A 559 18.55 -7.24 1.88
CA ILE A 559 19.27 -7.79 3.04
C ILE A 559 20.46 -8.64 2.58
N THR A 560 20.20 -9.54 1.62
CA THR A 560 21.18 -10.49 1.10
C THR A 560 21.98 -9.93 -0.08
N ALA A 561 21.63 -8.74 -0.59
CA ALA A 561 22.45 -8.03 -1.56
C ALA A 561 23.78 -7.60 -0.92
N VAL A 562 24.89 -8.06 -1.51
CA VAL A 562 26.25 -7.77 -1.05
C VAL A 562 27.07 -7.25 -2.24
N PRO A 563 27.06 -5.93 -2.50
CA PRO A 563 28.02 -5.34 -3.42
C PRO A 563 29.44 -5.67 -2.95
N ASP A 564 30.33 -6.03 -3.86
CA ASP A 564 31.71 -6.37 -3.54
C ASP A 564 32.39 -5.25 -2.75
N PHE A 565 33.05 -5.59 -1.64
CA PHE A 565 33.59 -4.60 -0.72
C PHE A 565 34.75 -3.82 -1.35
N ASP A 566 35.67 -4.51 -2.03
CA ASP A 566 36.85 -3.91 -2.61
C ASP A 566 36.50 -2.95 -3.74
N ARG A 567 35.49 -3.31 -4.55
CA ARG A 567 34.97 -2.48 -5.62
C ARG A 567 34.09 -1.33 -5.13
N PHE A 568 33.28 -1.55 -4.10
CA PHE A 568 32.27 -0.59 -3.65
C PHE A 568 32.49 -0.14 -2.20
N GLN A 569 33.72 0.14 -1.79
CA GLN A 569 34.06 0.59 -0.44
C GLN A 569 33.24 1.80 0.04
N VAL A 570 32.79 2.67 -0.88
CA VAL A 570 31.93 3.82 -0.55
C VAL A 570 30.56 3.39 -0.04
N TYR A 571 30.04 2.23 -0.44
CA TYR A 571 28.76 1.68 0.02
C TYR A 571 28.80 1.19 1.47
N TYR A 572 30.00 1.07 2.04
CA TYR A 572 30.25 0.59 3.39
C TYR A 572 30.69 1.72 4.32
N ALA A 573 30.33 1.57 5.60
CA ALA A 573 30.83 2.38 6.69
C ALA A 573 31.25 1.49 7.86
N ARG A 574 32.44 1.75 8.41
CA ARG A 574 32.90 1.13 9.66
C ARG A 574 32.22 1.81 10.86
N ILE A 575 31.37 1.07 11.58
CA ILE A 575 30.76 1.49 12.85
C ILE A 575 31.33 0.60 13.95
N GLY A 576 32.13 1.17 14.85
CA GLY A 576 32.91 0.38 15.81
C GLY A 576 33.88 -0.59 15.11
N CYS A 577 33.73 -1.88 15.38
CA CYS A 577 34.52 -2.96 14.77
C CYS A 577 33.82 -3.62 13.57
N GLU A 578 32.70 -3.08 13.10
CA GLU A 578 31.83 -3.72 12.10
C GLU A 578 31.69 -2.90 10.82
N GLN A 579 31.50 -3.59 9.69
CA GLN A 579 31.18 -2.97 8.40
C GLN A 579 29.67 -2.98 8.18
N TRP A 580 29.09 -1.79 8.04
CA TRP A 580 27.67 -1.59 7.80
C TRP A 580 27.44 -1.19 6.35
N LYS A 581 26.41 -1.77 5.74
CA LYS A 581 25.98 -1.45 4.36
C LYS A 581 25.07 -0.24 4.35
N PHE A 582 25.24 0.66 3.38
CA PHE A 582 24.33 1.77 3.16
C PHE A 582 22.92 1.31 2.72
N GLY A 583 22.82 0.14 2.06
CA GLY A 583 21.61 -0.42 1.48
C GLY A 583 20.37 -0.44 2.37
N LEU A 584 20.53 -0.81 3.64
CA LEU A 584 19.40 -0.85 4.58
C LEU A 584 18.72 0.52 4.64
N GLN A 585 19.49 1.59 4.71
CA GLN A 585 18.96 2.96 4.79
C GLN A 585 18.19 3.37 3.54
N THR A 586 18.50 2.75 2.39
CA THR A 586 17.81 2.99 1.12
C THR A 586 16.42 2.34 1.07
N MET A 587 16.14 1.29 1.86
CA MET A 587 14.80 0.65 1.89
C MET A 587 13.71 1.59 2.40
N VAL A 588 14.07 2.57 3.23
CA VAL A 588 13.13 3.50 3.86
C VAL A 588 12.53 4.46 2.83
N GLU A 589 13.27 4.79 1.77
CA GLU A 589 12.83 5.71 0.72
C GLU A 589 11.52 5.28 0.03
N PRO A 590 11.43 4.09 -0.59
CA PRO A 590 10.20 3.67 -1.27
C PRO A 590 9.05 3.43 -0.30
N LEU A 591 9.32 3.03 0.95
CA LEU A 591 8.29 2.82 1.97
C LEU A 591 7.68 4.15 2.47
N LEU A 592 8.51 5.17 2.74
CA LEU A 592 7.99 6.50 3.09
C LEU A 592 7.25 7.16 1.92
N LEU A 593 7.66 6.90 0.67
CA LEU A 593 6.88 7.32 -0.50
C LEU A 593 5.51 6.65 -0.51
N PHE A 594 5.45 5.33 -0.30
CA PHE A 594 4.18 4.58 -0.19
C PHE A 594 3.28 5.15 0.91
N GLU A 595 3.81 5.34 2.12
CA GLU A 595 3.08 5.93 3.25
C GLU A 595 2.56 7.33 2.94
N SER A 596 3.33 8.16 2.24
CA SER A 596 2.84 9.48 1.80
C SER A 596 1.69 9.39 0.81
N ILE A 597 1.70 8.41 -0.10
CA ILE A 597 0.61 8.21 -1.05
C ILE A 597 -0.64 7.72 -0.32
N GLN A 598 -0.48 6.83 0.66
CA GLN A 598 -1.57 6.33 1.49
C GLN A 598 -2.19 7.42 2.37
N VAL A 599 -1.38 8.16 3.13
CA VAL A 599 -1.83 9.17 4.09
C VAL A 599 -2.45 10.38 3.39
N GLU A 600 -1.87 10.81 2.27
CA GLU A 600 -2.34 11.97 1.50
C GLU A 600 -3.38 11.58 0.43
N ASP A 601 -3.85 10.33 0.43
CA ASP A 601 -4.80 9.76 -0.54
C ASP A 601 -4.46 10.09 -2.00
N ARG A 602 -3.17 10.00 -2.34
CA ARG A 602 -2.68 10.35 -3.67
C ARG A 602 -2.83 9.20 -4.66
N SER A 603 -2.64 9.54 -5.93
CA SER A 603 -2.62 8.54 -6.99
C SER A 603 -1.47 7.54 -6.80
N ILE A 604 -1.78 6.25 -6.90
CA ILE A 604 -0.79 5.16 -6.89
C ILE A 604 0.22 5.27 -8.04
N MET A 605 -0.09 6.04 -9.10
CA MET A 605 0.86 6.30 -10.20
C MET A 605 2.13 7.03 -9.75
N LEU A 606 2.12 7.65 -8.56
CA LEU A 606 3.33 8.22 -7.97
C LEU A 606 4.40 7.17 -7.62
N LEU A 607 4.02 5.90 -7.52
CA LEU A 607 4.95 4.78 -7.39
C LEU A 607 5.73 4.54 -8.69
N VAL A 608 5.21 4.92 -9.86
CA VAL A 608 5.92 4.80 -11.15
C VAL A 608 6.86 6.00 -11.35
N ASP A 609 6.33 7.20 -11.18
CA ASP A 609 7.06 8.45 -11.32
C ASP A 609 6.57 9.42 -10.25
N SER A 610 7.47 10.05 -9.50
CA SER A 610 7.11 11.03 -8.48
C SER A 610 7.99 12.26 -8.65
N ASN A 611 7.46 13.44 -8.33
CA ASN A 611 8.25 14.68 -8.22
C ASN A 611 8.81 14.92 -6.82
N TYR A 612 8.64 13.99 -5.89
CA TYR A 612 9.19 14.06 -4.55
C TYR A 612 9.56 12.68 -4.02
N SER A 613 10.45 12.65 -3.04
CA SER A 613 10.79 11.46 -2.28
C SER A 613 11.15 11.83 -0.84
N TYR A 614 11.25 10.85 0.05
CA TYR A 614 11.75 11.04 1.40
C TYR A 614 13.18 10.55 1.48
N ARG A 615 14.13 11.46 1.74
CA ARG A 615 15.57 11.13 1.76
C ARG A 615 16.30 11.81 2.90
N SER A 616 17.19 11.05 3.53
CA SER A 616 18.23 11.61 4.39
C SER A 616 19.21 12.46 3.59
N ASN A 617 20.05 13.23 4.28
CA ASN A 617 21.10 14.02 3.62
C ASN A 617 22.07 13.13 2.86
N GLU A 618 22.45 12.01 3.47
CA GLU A 618 23.31 10.98 2.91
C GLU A 618 22.70 10.36 1.66
N LEU A 619 21.42 9.94 1.71
CA LEU A 619 20.74 9.36 0.55
C LEU A 619 20.51 10.39 -0.56
N GLN A 620 20.19 11.64 -0.22
CA GLN A 620 20.09 12.70 -1.22
C GLN A 620 21.43 12.89 -1.95
N ALA A 621 22.54 12.94 -1.20
CA ALA A 621 23.87 13.08 -1.76
C ALA A 621 24.30 11.86 -2.59
N TRP A 622 23.79 10.66 -2.25
CA TRP A 622 23.99 9.44 -3.04
C TRP A 622 23.56 9.61 -4.50
N TYR A 623 22.42 10.26 -4.73
CA TYR A 623 21.91 10.54 -6.07
C TYR A 623 22.57 11.76 -6.71
N THR A 624 22.72 12.88 -5.98
CA THR A 624 23.14 14.15 -6.59
C THR A 624 24.65 14.37 -6.65
N ARG A 625 25.43 13.58 -5.90
CA ARG A 625 26.90 13.67 -5.84
C ARG A 625 27.51 12.26 -5.91
N PRO A 626 27.24 11.49 -6.98
CA PRO A 626 27.57 10.06 -7.03
C PRO A 626 29.06 9.75 -6.86
N ASP A 627 29.96 10.64 -7.27
CA ASP A 627 31.42 10.42 -7.14
C ASP A 627 31.93 10.58 -5.70
N LYS A 628 31.28 11.45 -4.91
CA LYS A 628 31.67 11.75 -3.52
C LYS A 628 30.44 11.99 -2.64
N PRO A 629 29.58 10.98 -2.43
CA PRO A 629 28.30 11.15 -1.75
C PRO A 629 28.45 11.55 -0.27
N PHE A 630 29.57 11.18 0.35
CA PHE A 630 29.90 11.53 1.74
C PHE A 630 30.98 12.63 1.86
N GLY A 631 31.30 13.33 0.77
CA GLY A 631 32.37 14.34 0.75
C GLY A 631 33.72 13.75 1.19
N ASN A 632 34.36 14.38 2.17
CA ASN A 632 35.68 13.96 2.70
C ASN A 632 35.59 12.97 3.88
N ARG A 633 34.40 12.44 4.21
CA ARG A 633 34.24 11.48 5.31
C ARG A 633 34.94 10.15 4.99
N GLY A 634 35.93 9.78 5.79
CA GLY A 634 36.57 8.45 5.75
C GLY A 634 35.61 7.32 6.11
N ASN A 635 36.04 6.06 6.06
CA ASN A 635 35.16 4.89 6.26
C ASN A 635 34.45 4.86 7.63
N ARG A 636 35.02 5.49 8.66
CA ARG A 636 34.47 5.44 10.02
C ARG A 636 33.24 6.34 10.18
N ASN A 637 32.14 5.80 10.69
CA ASN A 637 30.93 6.53 11.07
C ASN A 637 30.37 7.46 9.97
N ARG A 638 30.43 7.06 8.69
CA ARG A 638 29.96 7.89 7.56
C ARG A 638 28.48 8.25 7.63
N PHE A 639 27.66 7.33 8.13
CA PHE A 639 26.22 7.46 8.27
C PHE A 639 25.73 6.85 9.60
N ASN A 640 24.58 7.34 10.07
CA ASN A 640 23.97 6.87 11.32
C ASN A 640 23.14 5.60 11.07
N THR A 641 23.50 4.49 11.70
CA THR A 641 22.79 3.19 11.58
C THR A 641 21.57 3.06 12.51
N ASN A 642 21.38 3.99 13.44
CA ASN A 642 20.30 3.96 14.41
C ASN A 642 19.01 4.62 13.90
N SER A 643 19.08 5.91 13.57
CA SER A 643 17.97 6.70 13.06
C SER A 643 18.48 7.89 12.25
N GLN A 644 17.76 8.28 11.20
CA GLN A 644 18.07 9.43 10.38
C GLN A 644 16.83 10.30 10.14
N ALA A 645 17.05 11.59 9.96
CA ALA A 645 16.04 12.50 9.47
C ALA A 645 15.89 12.34 7.95
N PHE A 646 14.73 11.85 7.53
CA PHE A 646 14.29 11.79 6.14
C PHE A 646 13.43 13.02 5.84
N HIS A 647 13.86 13.83 4.89
CA HIS A 647 13.11 15.01 4.47
C HIS A 647 12.34 14.72 3.20
N ARG A 648 11.11 15.23 3.11
CA ARG A 648 10.36 15.30 1.86
C ARG A 648 11.07 16.29 0.94
N ARG A 649 11.69 15.78 -0.13
CA ARG A 649 12.46 16.58 -1.08
C ARG A 649 11.79 16.57 -2.43
N LYS A 650 11.70 17.74 -3.05
CA LYS A 650 11.33 17.87 -4.46
C LYS A 650 12.47 17.33 -5.32
N LEU A 651 12.13 16.49 -6.29
CA LEU A 651 13.07 15.95 -7.26
C LEU A 651 13.11 16.87 -8.48
N THR A 652 14.32 17.19 -8.93
CA THR A 652 14.56 18.09 -10.07
C THR A 652 14.67 17.33 -11.39
N SER A 653 14.82 16.00 -11.34
CA SER A 653 14.93 15.14 -12.52
C SER A 653 13.99 13.94 -12.41
N ARG A 654 13.45 13.50 -13.55
CA ARG A 654 12.64 12.27 -13.68
C ARG A 654 13.47 11.00 -13.84
N ARG A 655 14.79 11.13 -13.94
CA ARG A 655 15.73 10.01 -13.68
C ARG A 655 15.55 9.47 -12.25
N GLU A 656 14.96 10.26 -11.36
CA GLU A 656 14.67 9.86 -9.99
C GLU A 656 13.15 9.82 -9.78
N GLY A 657 12.71 9.31 -8.63
CA GLY A 657 11.30 9.30 -8.23
C GLY A 657 10.54 8.06 -8.68
N GLY A 658 9.52 7.68 -7.90
CA GLY A 658 8.92 6.36 -7.98
C GLY A 658 9.81 5.27 -7.37
N VAL A 659 9.35 4.03 -7.40
CA VAL A 659 10.04 2.88 -6.79
C VAL A 659 11.06 2.24 -7.73
N ILE A 660 10.83 2.30 -9.05
CA ILE A 660 11.67 1.67 -10.09
C ILE A 660 13.14 2.14 -10.00
N THR A 661 13.33 3.46 -9.82
CA THR A 661 14.66 4.10 -9.85
C THR A 661 15.21 4.34 -8.44
N SER A 662 14.71 3.62 -7.41
CA SER A 662 15.23 3.72 -6.05
C SER A 662 16.52 2.92 -5.89
N ALA A 663 17.46 3.41 -5.09
CA ALA A 663 18.75 2.76 -4.82
C ALA A 663 18.55 1.37 -4.20
N ALA A 664 17.51 1.18 -3.40
CA ALA A 664 17.13 -0.12 -2.85
C ALA A 664 16.88 -1.15 -3.97
N VAL A 665 15.98 -0.81 -4.90
CA VAL A 665 15.61 -1.69 -6.01
C VAL A 665 16.80 -1.93 -6.94
N LEU A 666 17.53 -0.87 -7.29
CA LEU A 666 18.67 -0.95 -8.22
C LEU A 666 19.83 -1.80 -7.67
N THR A 667 19.99 -1.83 -6.35
CA THR A 667 21.04 -2.61 -5.67
C THR A 667 20.63 -4.06 -5.45
N MET A 668 19.41 -4.33 -4.99
CA MET A 668 18.97 -5.71 -4.74
C MET A 668 18.80 -6.53 -6.03
N THR A 669 18.66 -5.85 -7.16
CA THR A 669 18.58 -6.46 -8.49
C THR A 669 19.93 -6.53 -9.20
N ALA A 670 21.05 -6.25 -8.52
CA ALA A 670 22.41 -6.41 -9.03
C ALA A 670 23.07 -7.74 -8.58
N THR A 671 24.27 -8.01 -9.08
CA THR A 671 25.20 -9.00 -8.51
C THR A 671 26.33 -8.28 -7.76
N PRO A 672 27.19 -8.98 -6.99
CA PRO A 672 28.24 -8.32 -6.22
C PRO A 672 29.17 -7.43 -7.05
N LEU A 673 29.51 -7.85 -8.28
CA LEU A 673 30.48 -7.15 -9.12
C LEU A 673 29.85 -6.37 -10.28
N ARG A 674 28.58 -6.61 -10.64
CA ARG A 674 27.97 -5.98 -11.82
C ARG A 674 26.46 -5.81 -11.73
N THR A 675 25.92 -5.05 -12.67
CA THR A 675 24.48 -4.95 -12.89
C THR A 675 23.93 -6.26 -13.47
N SER A 676 22.63 -6.49 -13.29
CA SER A 676 21.93 -7.63 -13.90
C SER A 676 20.66 -7.16 -14.59
N PRO A 677 20.71 -6.88 -15.91
CA PRO A 677 19.52 -6.55 -16.68
C PRO A 677 18.40 -7.59 -16.55
N ILE A 678 18.75 -8.88 -16.47
CA ILE A 678 17.78 -9.96 -16.28
C ILE A 678 17.04 -9.79 -14.95
N LYS A 679 17.74 -9.65 -13.83
CA LYS A 679 17.10 -9.49 -12.50
C LYS A 679 16.30 -8.18 -12.41
N ARG A 680 16.83 -7.10 -12.97
CA ARG A 680 16.17 -5.79 -13.06
C ARG A 680 14.86 -5.87 -13.84
N GLY A 681 14.90 -6.43 -15.05
CA GLY A 681 13.72 -6.59 -15.89
C GLY A 681 12.69 -7.55 -15.30
N ALA A 682 13.14 -8.64 -14.69
CA ALA A 682 12.26 -9.60 -14.00
C ALA A 682 11.57 -8.94 -12.80
N TRP A 683 12.26 -8.08 -12.05
CA TRP A 683 11.67 -7.30 -10.97
C TRP A 683 10.61 -6.34 -11.50
N VAL A 684 10.90 -5.57 -12.55
CA VAL A 684 9.93 -4.64 -13.15
C VAL A 684 8.69 -5.40 -13.65
N ALA A 685 8.87 -6.52 -14.35
CA ALA A 685 7.78 -7.36 -14.84
C ALA A 685 6.90 -7.90 -13.70
N THR A 686 7.52 -8.42 -12.65
CA THR A 686 6.81 -8.99 -11.50
C THR A 686 6.10 -7.91 -10.68
N VAL A 687 6.82 -6.87 -10.29
CA VAL A 687 6.33 -5.86 -9.32
C VAL A 687 5.42 -4.83 -9.98
N MET A 688 5.79 -4.33 -11.16
CA MET A 688 5.04 -3.25 -11.81
C MET A 688 3.91 -3.76 -12.72
N PHE A 689 4.01 -4.99 -13.23
CA PHE A 689 3.00 -5.54 -14.17
C PHE A 689 2.32 -6.83 -13.70
N ASN A 690 2.66 -7.34 -12.51
CA ASN A 690 2.15 -8.62 -12.01
C ASN A 690 2.30 -9.75 -13.04
N ASP A 691 3.47 -9.78 -13.68
CA ASP A 691 3.78 -10.65 -14.80
C ASP A 691 5.17 -11.27 -14.63
N PRO A 692 5.36 -12.11 -13.61
CA PRO A 692 6.66 -12.74 -13.38
C PRO A 692 7.08 -13.56 -14.61
N PRO A 693 8.37 -13.51 -14.98
CA PRO A 693 8.87 -14.38 -16.04
C PRO A 693 8.82 -15.85 -15.61
N PRO A 694 8.70 -16.80 -16.56
CA PRO A 694 8.78 -18.22 -16.22
C PRO A 694 10.16 -18.56 -15.63
N PRO A 695 10.26 -19.65 -14.86
CA PRO A 695 11.56 -20.12 -14.35
C PRO A 695 12.53 -20.37 -15.52
N PRO A 696 13.83 -20.13 -15.30
CA PRO A 696 14.84 -20.45 -16.31
C PRO A 696 14.87 -21.95 -16.62
N PRO A 697 15.35 -22.36 -17.80
CA PRO A 697 15.62 -23.77 -18.10
C PRO A 697 16.58 -24.40 -17.09
N ASP A 698 16.51 -25.73 -16.92
CA ASP A 698 17.36 -26.47 -15.96
C ASP A 698 18.86 -26.28 -16.20
N VAL A 699 19.27 -26.00 -17.44
CA VAL A 699 20.65 -25.71 -17.81
C VAL A 699 20.71 -24.34 -18.47
N VAL A 700 21.27 -23.36 -17.76
CA VAL A 700 21.54 -22.01 -18.28
C VAL A 700 23.05 -21.81 -18.34
N PRO A 701 23.63 -21.52 -19.52
CA PRO A 701 25.03 -21.15 -19.62
C PRO A 701 25.33 -19.92 -18.75
N GLU A 702 26.36 -20.01 -17.91
CA GLU A 702 26.71 -18.90 -17.04
C GLU A 702 27.18 -17.67 -17.85
N ILE A 703 26.87 -16.50 -17.29
CA ILE A 703 27.42 -15.22 -17.75
C ILE A 703 28.45 -14.80 -16.71
N GLU A 704 29.59 -14.32 -17.19
CA GLU A 704 30.73 -13.87 -16.40
C GLU A 704 30.28 -13.07 -15.16
N ALA A 705 30.86 -13.38 -14.00
CA ALA A 705 30.43 -12.81 -12.73
C ALA A 705 30.89 -11.35 -12.59
N ASP A 706 32.07 -11.02 -13.10
CA ASP A 706 32.63 -9.67 -13.15
C ASP A 706 32.37 -9.04 -14.52
N ASP A 707 31.96 -7.77 -14.54
CA ASP A 707 31.83 -7.02 -15.80
C ASP A 707 33.19 -6.70 -16.43
N ALA A 708 34.29 -6.72 -15.66
CA ALA A 708 35.64 -6.55 -16.19
C ALA A 708 36.00 -7.62 -17.23
N GLU A 709 35.55 -8.87 -17.05
CA GLU A 709 35.78 -9.97 -18.01
C GLU A 709 34.99 -9.78 -19.30
N ILE A 710 33.79 -9.20 -19.21
CA ILE A 710 32.94 -8.90 -20.36
C ILE A 710 33.53 -7.72 -21.15
N GLU A 711 33.96 -6.69 -20.42
CA GLU A 711 34.58 -5.48 -20.98
C GLU A 711 35.96 -5.77 -21.61
N ALA A 712 36.74 -6.71 -21.05
CA ALA A 712 38.00 -7.16 -21.63
C ALA A 712 37.84 -7.77 -23.03
N LYS A 713 36.64 -8.29 -23.35
CA LYS A 713 36.26 -8.77 -24.69
C LYS A 713 35.72 -7.66 -25.61
N GLY A 714 35.73 -6.40 -25.16
CA GLY A 714 35.17 -5.26 -25.88
C GLY A 714 33.64 -5.25 -25.94
N LEU A 715 32.97 -6.01 -25.07
CA LEU A 715 31.52 -6.15 -25.05
C LEU A 715 30.89 -5.38 -23.90
N THR A 716 29.69 -4.84 -24.13
CA THR A 716 28.78 -4.42 -23.07
C THR A 716 27.97 -5.60 -22.55
N ILE A 717 27.43 -5.50 -21.32
CA ILE A 717 26.51 -6.53 -20.78
C ILE A 717 25.30 -6.76 -21.70
N ARG A 718 24.81 -5.72 -22.38
CA ARG A 718 23.74 -5.81 -23.38
C ARG A 718 24.15 -6.67 -24.57
N GLN A 719 25.34 -6.46 -25.13
CA GLN A 719 25.86 -7.26 -26.24
C GLN A 719 26.11 -8.71 -25.80
N ARG A 720 26.69 -8.91 -24.62
CA ARG A 720 26.93 -10.25 -24.05
C ARG A 720 25.63 -11.02 -23.78
N LEU A 721 24.59 -10.34 -23.32
CA LEU A 721 23.25 -10.92 -23.14
C LEU A 721 22.58 -11.26 -24.48
N LYS A 722 22.73 -10.41 -25.50
CA LYS A 722 22.27 -10.74 -26.86
C LYS A 722 22.95 -11.99 -27.43
N GLN A 723 24.23 -12.19 -27.15
CA GLN A 723 24.95 -13.42 -27.52
C GLN A 723 24.45 -14.66 -26.75
N HIS A 724 24.02 -14.47 -25.49
CA HIS A 724 23.42 -15.53 -24.67
C HIS A 724 22.01 -15.91 -25.13
N ALA A 725 21.22 -14.93 -25.60
CA ALA A 725 19.84 -15.12 -26.02
C ALA A 725 19.69 -15.61 -27.48
N THR A 726 20.68 -16.31 -28.03
CA THR A 726 20.69 -16.80 -29.42
C THR A 726 19.75 -17.98 -29.65
N ASP A 727 19.52 -18.80 -28.63
CA ASP A 727 18.55 -19.91 -28.67
C ASP A 727 17.11 -19.39 -28.68
N GLU A 728 16.26 -20.00 -29.51
CA GLU A 728 14.87 -19.56 -29.69
C GLU A 728 14.04 -19.69 -28.40
N SER A 729 14.38 -20.64 -27.52
CA SER A 729 13.77 -20.80 -26.19
C SER A 729 14.12 -19.66 -25.23
N CYS A 730 15.34 -19.13 -25.31
CA CYS A 730 15.81 -18.04 -24.46
C CYS A 730 15.32 -16.69 -25.00
N ALA A 731 15.35 -16.49 -26.32
CA ALA A 731 14.97 -15.25 -26.99
C ALA A 731 13.54 -14.78 -26.64
N SER A 732 12.58 -15.69 -26.49
CA SER A 732 11.19 -15.36 -26.17
C SER A 732 11.03 -14.68 -24.80
N CYS A 733 11.74 -15.16 -23.77
CA CYS A 733 11.71 -14.55 -22.44
C CYS A 733 12.54 -13.27 -22.40
N HIS A 734 13.72 -13.28 -23.03
CA HIS A 734 14.60 -12.12 -23.12
C HIS A 734 13.94 -10.93 -23.83
N ALA A 735 13.15 -11.15 -24.88
CA ALA A 735 12.40 -10.09 -25.55
C ALA A 735 11.50 -9.26 -24.60
N LYS A 736 11.03 -9.86 -23.50
CA LYS A 736 10.19 -9.19 -22.49
C LYS A 736 10.99 -8.55 -21.38
N ILE A 737 12.01 -9.28 -20.90
CA ILE A 737 12.78 -8.91 -19.71
C ILE A 737 13.84 -7.88 -20.06
N ASP A 738 14.55 -8.08 -21.17
CA ASP A 738 15.74 -7.32 -21.51
C ASP A 738 15.45 -5.82 -21.68
N PRO A 739 14.39 -5.37 -22.39
CA PRO A 739 14.09 -3.95 -22.48
C PRO A 739 13.84 -3.30 -21.10
N LEU A 740 13.14 -4.02 -20.20
CA LEU A 740 12.85 -3.57 -18.84
C LEU A 740 14.11 -3.51 -17.96
N GLY A 741 15.12 -4.33 -18.27
CA GLY A 741 16.41 -4.35 -17.60
C GLY A 741 17.39 -3.31 -18.15
N PHE A 742 17.52 -3.23 -19.48
CA PHE A 742 18.47 -2.35 -20.16
C PHE A 742 18.21 -0.89 -19.89
N VAL A 743 16.94 -0.48 -19.75
CA VAL A 743 16.60 0.90 -19.40
C VAL A 743 17.19 1.34 -18.05
N LEU A 744 17.47 0.38 -17.17
CA LEU A 744 18.06 0.62 -15.84
C LEU A 744 19.58 0.52 -15.86
N GLU A 745 20.22 0.24 -16.99
CA GLU A 745 21.70 0.14 -17.05
C GLU A 745 22.42 1.47 -16.90
N SER A 746 21.71 2.59 -17.02
CA SER A 746 22.18 3.92 -16.62
C SER A 746 22.34 4.08 -15.10
N TYR A 747 22.10 3.03 -14.32
CA TYR A 747 22.41 2.98 -12.89
C TYR A 747 23.40 1.85 -12.60
N ASP A 748 24.46 2.17 -11.85
CA ASP A 748 25.48 1.23 -11.41
C ASP A 748 24.92 0.18 -10.42
N PRO A 749 25.71 -0.83 -10.01
CA PRO A 749 25.25 -1.89 -9.10
C PRO A 749 24.78 -1.42 -7.72
N ILE A 750 25.09 -0.17 -7.33
CA ILE A 750 24.68 0.42 -6.05
C ILE A 750 23.71 1.60 -6.25
N GLY A 751 23.09 1.68 -7.44
CA GLY A 751 21.99 2.59 -7.76
C GLY A 751 22.39 4.02 -8.11
N ARG A 752 23.66 4.31 -8.41
CA ARG A 752 24.11 5.65 -8.82
C ARG A 752 24.05 5.79 -10.34
N TRP A 753 23.75 7.01 -10.82
CA TRP A 753 23.70 7.29 -12.25
C TRP A 753 25.08 7.11 -12.92
N ARG A 754 25.08 6.58 -14.15
CA ARG A 754 26.25 6.49 -15.05
C ARG A 754 25.82 6.63 -16.51
N ASP A 755 26.67 7.25 -17.32
CA ASP A 755 26.48 7.33 -18.79
C ASP A 755 27.36 6.31 -19.55
N LYS A 756 28.40 5.78 -18.88
CA LYS A 756 29.34 4.80 -19.42
C LYS A 756 29.53 3.65 -18.43
N TYR A 757 29.84 2.47 -18.96
CA TYR A 757 30.33 1.34 -18.16
C TYR A 757 31.74 1.62 -17.63
N ARG A 758 32.26 0.77 -16.75
CA ARG A 758 33.57 0.98 -16.09
C ARG A 758 34.71 1.01 -17.11
N GLY A 759 34.62 0.16 -18.14
CA GLY A 759 35.55 0.08 -19.26
C GLY A 759 35.40 1.20 -20.30
N GLY A 760 34.55 2.20 -20.05
CA GLY A 760 34.39 3.39 -20.90
C GLY A 760 33.42 3.25 -22.07
N LEU A 761 32.87 2.05 -22.31
CA LEU A 761 31.83 1.84 -23.32
C LEU A 761 30.53 2.60 -22.94
N PRO A 762 29.82 3.21 -23.90
CA PRO A 762 28.57 3.93 -23.62
C PRO A 762 27.44 2.99 -23.20
N VAL A 763 26.57 3.47 -22.32
CA VAL A 763 25.33 2.77 -21.96
C VAL A 763 24.25 3.02 -23.02
N ASP A 764 23.69 1.96 -23.56
CA ASP A 764 22.47 2.01 -24.38
C ASP A 764 21.27 1.55 -23.56
N ALA A 765 20.47 2.52 -23.10
CA ALA A 765 19.25 2.32 -22.31
C ALA A 765 17.98 2.22 -23.16
N SER A 766 18.11 2.24 -24.50
CA SER A 766 16.95 2.25 -25.39
C SER A 766 16.27 0.88 -25.48
N GLY A 767 14.96 0.87 -25.73
CA GLY A 767 14.20 -0.35 -25.86
C GLY A 767 12.78 -0.12 -26.36
N LYS A 768 11.99 -1.20 -26.34
CA LYS A 768 10.60 -1.19 -26.75
C LYS A 768 9.73 -1.77 -25.64
N LEU A 769 8.79 -0.98 -25.13
CA LEU A 769 7.83 -1.40 -24.12
C LEU A 769 6.62 -2.06 -24.79
N PHE A 770 6.26 -3.26 -24.34
CA PHE A 770 5.14 -4.07 -24.86
C PHE A 770 5.16 -4.27 -26.38
N GLY A 771 6.34 -4.34 -26.99
CA GLY A 771 6.46 -4.56 -28.44
C GLY A 771 5.93 -3.43 -29.32
N ASP A 772 5.52 -2.30 -28.73
CA ASP A 772 4.83 -1.20 -29.45
C ASP A 772 5.54 0.15 -29.29
N LYS A 773 5.84 0.55 -28.05
CA LYS A 773 6.29 1.91 -27.72
C LYS A 773 7.80 1.94 -27.52
N GLU A 774 8.50 2.63 -28.41
CA GLU A 774 9.94 2.86 -28.28
C GLU A 774 10.23 3.89 -27.18
N PHE A 775 11.35 3.70 -26.49
CA PHE A 775 11.92 4.65 -25.54
C PHE A 775 13.44 4.65 -25.66
N LYS A 776 14.07 5.80 -25.44
CA LYS A 776 15.52 5.97 -25.51
C LYS A 776 16.21 5.93 -24.16
N ASP A 777 15.48 6.30 -23.10
CA ASP A 777 16.00 6.39 -21.74
C ASP A 777 14.91 6.10 -20.70
N ILE A 778 15.29 6.21 -19.42
CA ILE A 778 14.38 5.98 -18.28
C ILE A 778 13.23 7.00 -18.20
N ILE A 779 13.39 8.21 -18.74
CA ILE A 779 12.35 9.25 -18.71
C ILE A 779 11.28 8.88 -19.74
N GLU A 780 11.69 8.61 -20.98
CA GLU A 780 10.78 8.16 -22.03
C GLU A 780 10.12 6.81 -21.68
N PHE A 781 10.83 5.93 -20.96
CA PHE A 781 10.25 4.70 -20.44
C PHE A 781 9.15 4.97 -19.40
N LYS A 782 9.38 5.88 -18.45
CA LYS A 782 8.34 6.32 -17.51
C LYS A 782 7.16 6.93 -18.25
N ASP A 783 7.39 7.73 -19.28
CA ASP A 783 6.32 8.27 -20.13
C ASP A 783 5.51 7.18 -20.83
N ALA A 784 6.18 6.16 -21.38
CA ALA A 784 5.52 5.01 -21.98
C ALA A 784 4.61 4.26 -20.98
N LEU A 785 4.98 4.19 -19.70
CA LEU A 785 4.14 3.62 -18.64
C LEU A 785 2.95 4.53 -18.29
N LEU A 786 3.19 5.84 -18.22
CA LEU A 786 2.17 6.83 -17.88
C LEU A 786 1.13 7.03 -18.98
N GLU A 787 1.48 6.77 -20.24
CA GLU A 787 0.53 6.73 -21.37
C GLU A 787 -0.44 5.55 -21.29
N ARG A 788 -0.13 4.51 -20.49
CA ARG A 788 -0.95 3.31 -20.29
C ARG A 788 -1.17 3.02 -18.79
N PRO A 789 -1.75 3.97 -18.03
CA PRO A 789 -1.86 3.88 -16.57
C PRO A 789 -2.68 2.65 -16.12
N GLU A 790 -3.61 2.18 -16.95
CA GLU A 790 -4.43 1.01 -16.68
C GLU A 790 -3.61 -0.28 -16.49
N LYS A 791 -2.40 -0.36 -17.07
CA LYS A 791 -1.51 -1.53 -16.92
C LYS A 791 -0.96 -1.63 -15.49
N PHE A 792 -0.40 -0.53 -14.98
CA PHE A 792 0.14 -0.49 -13.62
C PHE A 792 -0.98 -0.54 -12.58
N MET A 793 -2.05 0.24 -12.76
CA MET A 793 -3.16 0.27 -11.81
C MET A 793 -3.82 -1.10 -11.66
N ARG A 794 -4.00 -1.83 -12.76
CA ARG A 794 -4.51 -3.21 -12.72
C ARG A 794 -3.55 -4.13 -11.97
N ALA A 795 -2.27 -4.13 -12.32
CA ALA A 795 -1.26 -4.97 -11.67
C ALA A 795 -1.18 -4.71 -10.15
N PHE A 796 -1.17 -3.44 -9.75
CA PHE A 796 -1.17 -3.05 -8.34
C PHE A 796 -2.48 -3.48 -7.64
N SER A 797 -3.62 -3.39 -8.32
CA SER A 797 -4.91 -3.87 -7.80
C SER A 797 -4.93 -5.39 -7.62
N GLU A 798 -4.31 -6.14 -8.54
CA GLU A 798 -4.17 -7.59 -8.45
C GLU A 798 -3.27 -7.99 -7.27
N HIS A 799 -2.11 -7.33 -7.09
CA HIS A 799 -1.25 -7.54 -5.93
C HIS A 799 -1.99 -7.27 -4.61
N MET A 800 -2.69 -6.13 -4.52
CA MET A 800 -3.41 -5.75 -3.31
C MET A 800 -4.61 -6.67 -3.03
N LEU A 801 -5.35 -7.11 -4.05
CA LEU A 801 -6.44 -8.07 -3.87
C LEU A 801 -5.91 -9.45 -3.43
N SER A 802 -4.83 -9.93 -4.03
CA SER A 802 -4.17 -11.19 -3.62
C SER A 802 -3.76 -11.14 -2.14
N TYR A 803 -3.15 -10.02 -1.71
CA TYR A 803 -2.82 -9.79 -0.30
C TYR A 803 -4.06 -9.74 0.59
N ALA A 804 -5.11 -9.02 0.19
CA ALA A 804 -6.35 -8.88 0.95
C ALA A 804 -7.08 -10.22 1.15
N LEU A 805 -7.02 -11.10 0.15
CA LEU A 805 -7.64 -12.43 0.20
C LEU A 805 -6.74 -13.48 0.87
N GLY A 806 -5.43 -13.26 0.94
CA GLY A 806 -4.47 -14.25 1.43
C GLY A 806 -4.41 -15.50 0.55
N ARG A 807 -4.56 -15.35 -0.77
CA ARG A 807 -4.43 -16.42 -1.77
C ARG A 807 -4.09 -15.85 -3.14
N GLU A 808 -3.57 -16.69 -4.03
CA GLU A 808 -3.43 -16.32 -5.44
C GLU A 808 -4.79 -16.02 -6.09
N LEU A 809 -4.78 -15.12 -7.07
CA LEU A 809 -5.95 -14.82 -7.89
C LEU A 809 -6.15 -15.89 -8.97
N LYS A 810 -7.40 -16.28 -9.20
CA LYS A 810 -7.79 -17.20 -10.28
C LYS A 810 -8.59 -16.47 -11.36
N VAL A 811 -8.90 -17.18 -12.46
CA VAL A 811 -9.69 -16.64 -13.58
C VAL A 811 -11.03 -16.08 -13.11
N THR A 812 -11.66 -16.70 -12.11
CA THR A 812 -12.96 -16.30 -11.53
C THR A 812 -12.91 -14.95 -10.80
N ASP A 813 -11.73 -14.45 -10.42
CA ASP A 813 -11.56 -13.12 -9.82
C ASP A 813 -11.54 -11.99 -10.86
N LYS A 814 -11.46 -12.31 -12.17
CA LYS A 814 -11.36 -11.32 -13.25
C LYS A 814 -12.43 -10.22 -13.22
N PRO A 815 -13.74 -10.50 -13.01
CA PRO A 815 -14.75 -9.44 -12.96
C PRO A 815 -14.52 -8.45 -11.83
N ALA A 816 -14.06 -8.94 -10.67
CA ALA A 816 -13.73 -8.09 -9.53
C ALA A 816 -12.54 -7.18 -9.88
N ILE A 817 -11.48 -7.74 -10.46
CA ILE A 817 -10.31 -6.96 -10.90
C ILE A 817 -10.67 -5.94 -11.97
N ASP A 818 -11.48 -6.32 -12.96
CA ASP A 818 -11.90 -5.40 -14.04
C ASP A 818 -12.72 -4.23 -13.48
N ARG A 819 -13.62 -4.49 -12.52
CA ARG A 819 -14.37 -3.45 -11.81
C ARG A 819 -13.45 -2.54 -10.98
N ILE A 820 -12.63 -3.13 -10.10
CA ILE A 820 -11.70 -2.39 -9.23
C ILE A 820 -10.80 -1.49 -10.08
N SER A 821 -10.15 -2.05 -11.10
CA SER A 821 -9.23 -1.32 -11.97
C SER A 821 -9.93 -0.18 -12.72
N SER A 822 -11.18 -0.38 -13.14
CA SER A 822 -11.95 0.66 -13.83
C SER A 822 -12.31 1.80 -12.88
N GLN A 823 -12.74 1.51 -11.66
CA GLN A 823 -13.07 2.53 -10.66
C GLN A 823 -11.81 3.30 -10.20
N VAL A 824 -10.72 2.59 -9.96
CA VAL A 824 -9.42 3.20 -9.62
C VAL A 824 -8.95 4.11 -10.76
N LEU A 825 -9.08 3.71 -12.02
CA LEU A 825 -8.73 4.55 -13.16
C LEU A 825 -9.62 5.79 -13.25
N ASN A 826 -10.94 5.62 -13.08
CA ASN A 826 -11.93 6.72 -13.12
C ASN A 826 -11.68 7.76 -12.01
N ASP A 827 -11.27 7.32 -10.83
CA ASP A 827 -10.90 8.18 -9.70
C ASP A 827 -9.38 8.46 -9.65
N HIS A 828 -8.77 8.56 -10.83
CA HIS A 828 -7.41 9.03 -11.01
C HIS A 828 -6.31 8.27 -10.22
N GLY A 829 -6.58 7.03 -9.80
CA GLY A 829 -5.66 6.17 -9.08
C GLY A 829 -5.61 6.38 -7.57
N ARG A 830 -6.59 7.06 -6.95
CA ARG A 830 -6.57 7.30 -5.49
C ARG A 830 -6.38 6.03 -4.67
N PHE A 831 -5.51 6.11 -3.67
CA PHE A 831 -5.20 4.97 -2.80
C PHE A 831 -6.44 4.47 -2.05
N SER A 832 -7.24 5.37 -1.46
CA SER A 832 -8.43 4.97 -0.69
C SER A 832 -9.46 4.25 -1.55
N THR A 833 -9.64 4.69 -2.81
CA THR A 833 -10.59 4.06 -3.75
C THR A 833 -10.22 2.63 -4.08
N LEU A 834 -8.94 2.32 -4.22
CA LEU A 834 -8.48 0.94 -4.38
C LEU A 834 -8.91 0.06 -3.18
N ILE A 835 -8.65 0.52 -1.97
CA ILE A 835 -8.94 -0.25 -0.75
C ILE A 835 -10.45 -0.43 -0.56
N VAL A 836 -11.24 0.62 -0.84
CA VAL A 836 -12.71 0.57 -0.79
C VAL A 836 -13.27 -0.39 -1.83
N GLU A 837 -12.78 -0.35 -3.07
CA GLU A 837 -13.29 -1.25 -4.13
C GLU A 837 -12.87 -2.70 -3.91
N ILE A 838 -11.70 -2.96 -3.32
CA ILE A 838 -11.33 -4.31 -2.85
C ILE A 838 -12.31 -4.78 -1.77
N ALA A 839 -12.58 -3.96 -0.75
CA ALA A 839 -13.51 -4.31 0.32
C ALA A 839 -14.94 -4.56 -0.20
N ARG A 840 -15.37 -3.84 -1.23
CA ARG A 840 -16.67 -4.00 -1.90
C ARG A 840 -16.74 -5.21 -2.84
N SER A 841 -15.60 -5.77 -3.22
CA SER A 841 -15.53 -6.81 -4.23
C SER A 841 -16.22 -8.11 -3.78
N VAL A 842 -16.77 -8.83 -4.76
CA VAL A 842 -17.39 -10.14 -4.53
C VAL A 842 -16.43 -11.13 -3.84
N PRO A 843 -15.19 -11.38 -4.31
CA PRO A 843 -14.30 -12.34 -3.66
C PRO A 843 -13.93 -11.94 -2.23
N PHE A 844 -13.93 -10.65 -1.90
CA PHE A 844 -13.66 -10.19 -0.53
C PHE A 844 -14.87 -10.33 0.40
N ARG A 845 -16.10 -10.22 -0.11
CA ARG A 845 -17.34 -10.25 0.70
C ARG A 845 -18.04 -11.61 0.74
N HIS A 846 -17.59 -12.56 -0.05
CA HIS A 846 -18.19 -13.88 -0.17
C HIS A 846 -17.14 -14.97 0.03
N LYS A 847 -17.64 -16.17 0.33
CA LYS A 847 -16.88 -17.42 0.47
C LYS A 847 -17.59 -18.56 -0.23
N THR A 848 -16.90 -19.66 -0.36
CA THR A 848 -17.38 -20.96 -0.86
C THR A 848 -16.88 -22.05 0.07
N GLY A 849 -17.70 -23.07 0.33
CA GLY A 849 -17.25 -24.22 1.11
C GLY A 849 -16.27 -25.09 0.33
N GLN A 850 -15.26 -25.61 1.01
CA GLN A 850 -14.39 -26.68 0.49
C GLN A 850 -15.15 -28.01 0.50
N GLU A 851 -15.07 -28.79 -0.59
CA GLU A 851 -15.33 -30.23 -0.51
C GLU A 851 -14.42 -30.84 0.56
N GLU A 852 -14.95 -31.73 1.39
CA GLU A 852 -14.10 -32.57 2.24
C GLU A 852 -13.20 -33.39 1.33
N ARG A 853 -11.91 -33.04 1.28
CA ARG A 853 -10.91 -33.95 0.71
C ARG A 853 -10.93 -35.20 1.58
N LYS A 854 -11.44 -36.30 1.01
CA LYS A 854 -11.39 -37.64 1.62
C LYS A 854 -9.97 -38.06 1.94
#